data_AF-A0A412PMB4-F1
#
_entry.id   AF-A0A412PMB4-F1
#
_cell.length_a   1.000
_cell.length_b   1.000
_cell.length_c   1.000
_cell.angle_alpha   90.00
_cell.angle_beta   90.00
_cell.angle_gamma   90.00
#
_symmetry.space_group_name_H-M   'P 1'
#
loop_
_entity.id
_entity.type
_entity.pdbx_description
1 polymer ?
#
loop_
_entity_poly.entity_id
_entity_poly.type
_entity_poly.pdbx_seq_one_letter_code
_entity_poly.pdbx_strand_id
1 'polypeptide(L)'
;MIKKGKHFLFGCSLVFAVGAALVAPSVKADATVETKPETGSTTETKPEAGPTTETTKATAGEENVTYAAPAAEAQTPTEANAKPAPAPATPAKAEEKAAPVAATTKESDSVAAPSLTTVADASALTAEEISNVTEAIKGVNPTATDVKVSKDGSAVVTFKDGSSATLSASQTVKVKAEATSEAPTRSRRALSPENAVSTRSFDSELQKEAQKKAIYSPGVKGGTQTYQGTVWLYRNGIINDDSQEDSKRLGGVNVYLQYVTGEGFVSPVYKTTSGQDGTFVFDLSKPVTNSLGETAKFELAGNPKLAIRTWVENPNPEKYNVIKSGDQRTGFHGRLSRLNESWDFAAGVNRIVGGQVVLQEKPNAEDYLLKPEAERQKGNLKDGQFSRKGNYGTIQGRVWYELRDPSGSDARMYKKDSYDINATNVKVAASYLNDEVTRLLDQWKKDNKNYKLDDFKAAQAKIIKEYEAKHGKGSHIAETVVVPVDKDGNYRIPFRGLYGVSATQANSGAKISHKVSDKEFGTLVKDEDLDNETLMKWNGTIGQKHRHINTDYVYATVLVNNYAIWSNNYQSNMFEGTSDAALPVGPSSLASANISNTNFVLVAPQPMHDILVYDNTDNLAKPGNTAESTTGGLVPSREYQIRWFKDGKAIGEATTVMSTAEGTAKSVPLTVENDLTKPAIYTSAVFLQGEETDDLSSALAVDSFTAVPDKETDKYTPEYADTLVTPGTPAT
;
A
#
# COMPACT_ATOMS: atom_id res chain seq x y z
N MET A 1 5.21 33.69 -63.94
CA MET A 1 5.41 33.80 -62.46
C MET A 1 4.84 32.57 -61.76
N ILE A 2 5.24 32.30 -60.50
CA ILE A 2 4.51 31.60 -59.40
C ILE A 2 3.55 30.46 -59.86
N LYS A 3 3.95 29.17 -59.89
CA LYS A 3 4.10 28.17 -58.78
C LYS A 3 2.80 27.94 -57.97
N LYS A 4 2.42 26.75 -57.46
CA LYS A 4 2.70 25.28 -57.62
C LYS A 4 1.60 24.58 -56.76
N GLY A 5 1.24 23.30 -56.81
CA GLY A 5 1.72 22.09 -57.50
C GLY A 5 1.41 20.87 -56.59
N LYS A 6 0.65 19.86 -57.05
CA LYS A 6 0.01 18.83 -56.18
C LYS A 6 0.77 17.48 -56.09
N HIS A 7 0.81 16.93 -54.87
CA HIS A 7 0.71 15.52 -54.41
C HIS A 7 1.54 14.34 -54.98
N PHE A 8 2.00 13.53 -54.00
CA PHE A 8 1.92 12.06 -53.83
C PHE A 8 3.10 11.08 -54.17
N LEU A 9 3.43 10.31 -53.11
CA LEU A 9 3.85 8.90 -52.98
C LEU A 9 5.10 8.36 -53.72
N PHE A 10 6.09 7.88 -52.94
CA PHE A 10 6.46 6.46 -52.74
C PHE A 10 7.54 6.37 -51.64
N GLY A 11 7.93 5.16 -51.18
CA GLY A 11 8.97 4.99 -50.16
C GLY A 11 9.59 3.58 -50.12
N CYS A 12 10.72 3.43 -49.40
CA CYS A 12 11.36 2.16 -49.02
C CYS A 12 12.38 2.36 -47.88
N SER A 13 12.81 1.27 -47.25
CA SER A 13 13.54 1.24 -45.97
C SER A 13 15.06 1.09 -46.11
N LEU A 14 15.83 1.51 -45.09
CA LEU A 14 17.01 0.74 -44.61
C LEU A 14 17.40 1.09 -43.16
N VAL A 15 18.14 0.17 -42.52
CA VAL A 15 18.65 0.23 -41.15
C VAL A 15 20.12 0.68 -41.14
N PHE A 16 20.56 1.39 -40.08
CA PHE A 16 21.96 1.35 -39.65
C PHE A 16 22.08 1.42 -38.12
N ALA A 17 23.13 0.82 -37.57
CA ALA A 17 23.47 0.76 -36.16
C ALA A 17 24.95 1.15 -35.95
N VAL A 18 25.50 0.90 -34.75
CA VAL A 18 26.83 1.34 -34.27
C VAL A 18 26.85 2.84 -33.93
N GLY A 19 27.39 3.31 -32.80
CA GLY A 19 28.08 2.61 -31.70
C GLY A 19 29.39 3.33 -31.37
N ALA A 20 29.49 3.94 -30.19
CA ALA A 20 30.63 4.76 -29.78
C ALA A 20 31.24 4.26 -28.47
N ALA A 21 32.55 4.00 -28.46
CA ALA A 21 33.32 3.59 -27.29
C ALA A 21 34.27 4.71 -26.82
N LEU A 22 34.56 4.72 -25.52
CA LEU A 22 35.43 5.69 -24.85
C LEU A 22 36.92 5.38 -25.09
N VAL A 23 37.74 6.41 -25.34
CA VAL A 23 39.19 6.41 -25.05
C VAL A 23 39.58 7.79 -24.48
N ALA A 24 40.50 7.80 -23.50
CA ALA A 24 40.93 8.97 -22.75
C ALA A 24 42.04 9.81 -23.44
N PRO A 25 42.27 11.07 -23.05
CA PRO A 25 43.22 11.97 -23.71
C PRO A 25 44.68 11.86 -23.20
N SER A 26 45.65 12.26 -24.03
CA SER A 26 47.09 12.25 -23.71
C SER A 26 47.80 13.60 -23.96
N VAL A 27 47.95 14.35 -22.86
CA VAL A 27 49.01 15.31 -22.43
C VAL A 27 49.98 16.04 -23.40
N LYS A 28 50.29 17.30 -23.01
CA LYS A 28 51.44 18.17 -23.40
C LYS A 28 51.39 18.75 -24.83
N ALA A 29 51.94 19.92 -25.18
CA ALA A 29 52.54 21.15 -24.58
C ALA A 29 52.93 22.02 -25.83
N ASP A 30 53.48 23.24 -25.82
CA ASP A 30 54.16 24.08 -24.81
C ASP A 30 54.15 25.58 -25.28
N ALA A 31 54.86 26.47 -24.56
CA ALA A 31 55.12 27.91 -24.82
C ALA A 31 53.91 28.88 -24.65
N THR A 32 53.89 29.86 -23.72
CA THR A 32 54.72 31.08 -23.50
C THR A 32 54.55 32.15 -24.61
N VAL A 33 54.42 33.45 -24.32
CA VAL A 33 55.25 34.36 -23.50
C VAL A 33 54.45 35.54 -22.89
N GLU A 34 54.83 35.98 -21.67
CA GLU A 34 54.80 37.31 -20.97
C GLU A 34 53.71 38.39 -21.30
N THR A 35 53.28 39.30 -20.39
CA THR A 35 54.00 40.05 -19.34
C THR A 35 53.21 40.31 -18.02
N LYS A 36 53.97 40.48 -16.91
CA LYS A 36 53.59 41.00 -15.55
C LYS A 36 53.85 42.54 -15.47
N PRO A 37 53.83 43.28 -14.32
CA PRO A 37 53.28 43.08 -12.95
C PRO A 37 52.25 44.19 -12.55
N GLU A 38 51.67 44.31 -11.33
CA GLU A 38 52.22 44.58 -9.97
C GLU A 38 51.19 44.18 -8.87
N THR A 39 51.52 43.29 -7.90
CA THR A 39 52.00 43.50 -6.50
C THR A 39 51.02 44.18 -5.53
N GLY A 40 50.79 43.71 -4.29
CA GLY A 40 51.31 42.57 -3.50
C GLY A 40 50.52 42.45 -2.16
N SER A 41 50.89 41.68 -1.11
CA SER A 41 52.03 40.76 -0.89
C SER A 41 51.82 39.90 0.39
N THR A 42 52.24 38.62 0.37
CA THR A 42 52.78 37.77 1.50
C THR A 42 51.96 37.56 2.80
N THR A 43 52.10 36.49 3.62
CA THR A 43 53.06 35.34 3.74
C THR A 43 52.32 34.18 4.44
N GLU A 44 52.43 32.91 4.01
CA GLU A 44 53.24 31.79 4.59
C GLU A 44 52.86 31.34 6.03
N THR A 45 52.95 30.06 6.45
CA THR A 45 53.87 28.95 6.09
C THR A 45 53.23 27.54 5.99
N LYS A 46 53.94 26.61 5.33
CA LYS A 46 53.75 25.13 5.32
C LYS A 46 54.28 24.49 6.63
N PRO A 47 54.04 23.18 6.96
CA PRO A 47 54.75 22.04 6.34
C PRO A 47 53.89 20.76 6.09
N GLU A 48 54.48 19.77 5.39
CA GLU A 48 54.00 18.37 5.31
C GLU A 48 54.84 17.46 6.23
N ALA A 49 54.28 16.35 6.70
CA ALA A 49 55.02 15.09 6.95
C ALA A 49 54.06 13.88 7.05
N GLY A 50 54.57 12.69 6.70
CA GLY A 50 53.85 11.41 6.73
C GLY A 50 54.14 10.52 7.96
N PRO A 51 53.73 9.23 7.95
CA PRO A 51 53.43 8.47 9.17
C PRO A 51 54.38 7.31 9.54
N THR A 52 54.32 6.91 10.83
CA THR A 52 54.80 5.66 11.47
C THR A 52 53.89 5.40 12.69
N THR A 53 53.35 4.21 12.99
CA THR A 53 53.98 2.98 13.56
C THR A 53 54.81 3.26 14.83
N GLU A 54 54.76 2.47 15.92
CA GLU A 54 54.17 1.12 16.17
C GLU A 54 54.05 0.82 17.69
N THR A 55 53.36 -0.28 18.08
CA THR A 55 53.64 -1.18 19.25
C THR A 55 53.68 -0.58 20.69
N THR A 56 52.94 -1.05 21.71
CA THR A 56 53.13 -2.33 22.48
C THR A 56 51.82 -2.96 23.05
N LYS A 57 51.94 -4.16 23.63
CA LYS A 57 50.87 -5.08 24.09
C LYS A 57 51.18 -5.64 25.49
N ALA A 58 50.16 -6.18 26.20
CA ALA A 58 50.23 -7.09 27.38
C ALA A 58 50.62 -6.49 28.76
N THR A 59 50.26 -7.04 29.93
CA THR A 59 49.21 -8.04 30.35
C THR A 59 49.12 -8.09 31.90
N ALA A 60 47.93 -8.44 32.44
CA ALA A 60 47.64 -8.88 33.84
C ALA A 60 47.80 -7.85 34.99
N GLY A 61 47.08 -7.98 36.12
CA GLY A 61 45.96 -8.90 36.41
C GLY A 61 45.57 -8.95 37.91
N GLU A 62 44.36 -9.47 38.19
CA GLU A 62 43.84 -9.92 39.51
C GLU A 62 43.68 -8.82 40.60
N GLU A 63 42.82 -8.89 41.63
CA GLU A 63 41.79 -9.84 42.10
C GLU A 63 40.41 -9.13 42.10
N ASN A 64 39.23 -9.72 41.84
CA ASN A 64 38.56 -10.95 42.30
C ASN A 64 37.95 -10.88 43.73
N VAL A 65 36.64 -10.65 43.80
CA VAL A 65 35.79 -11.04 44.94
C VAL A 65 34.54 -11.71 44.38
N THR A 66 34.31 -12.98 44.74
CA THR A 66 33.21 -13.80 44.21
C THR A 66 32.38 -14.37 45.35
N TYR A 67 31.05 -14.13 45.32
CA TYR A 67 30.07 -14.88 46.11
C TYR A 67 28.68 -14.77 45.47
N ALA A 68 27.80 -15.78 45.42
CA ALA A 68 27.90 -17.20 45.04
C ALA A 68 26.61 -17.90 45.55
N ALA A 69 25.84 -18.50 44.63
CA ALA A 69 24.79 -19.49 44.92
C ALA A 69 23.55 -18.99 45.72
N PRO A 70 22.44 -19.78 45.79
CA PRO A 70 22.24 -21.11 45.23
C PRO A 70 21.10 -21.26 44.22
N ALA A 71 21.14 -22.39 43.50
CA ALA A 71 20.00 -22.98 42.80
C ALA A 71 19.66 -24.33 43.45
N ALA A 72 18.38 -24.55 43.72
CA ALA A 72 17.74 -25.80 44.17
C ALA A 72 16.22 -25.57 44.11
N GLU A 73 15.35 -26.55 43.86
CA GLU A 73 15.54 -27.94 43.40
C GLU A 73 14.24 -28.38 42.70
N ALA A 74 14.27 -29.50 41.97
CA ALA A 74 13.06 -30.16 41.46
C ALA A 74 12.91 -31.53 42.14
N GLN A 75 11.74 -31.81 42.72
CA GLN A 75 11.40 -33.13 43.26
C GLN A 75 9.96 -33.52 42.88
N THR A 76 9.80 -34.75 42.40
CA THR A 76 8.52 -35.48 42.29
C THR A 76 8.48 -36.60 43.33
N PRO A 77 7.27 -37.04 43.72
CA PRO A 77 6.86 -38.43 43.39
C PRO A 77 5.56 -38.46 42.54
N THR A 78 5.29 -39.38 41.60
CA THR A 78 5.00 -40.84 41.72
C THR A 78 3.83 -41.12 42.70
N GLU A 79 2.73 -41.83 42.40
CA GLU A 79 2.26 -42.68 41.27
C GLU A 79 0.68 -42.71 41.35
N ALA A 80 -0.19 -43.37 40.55
CA ALA A 80 -0.05 -44.37 39.48
C ALA A 80 -1.27 -44.50 38.52
N ASN A 81 -1.00 -45.18 37.41
CA ASN A 81 -1.86 -46.13 36.65
C ASN A 81 -3.24 -45.77 36.03
N ALA A 82 -3.29 -46.11 34.73
CA ALA A 82 -4.34 -46.89 34.04
C ALA A 82 -5.65 -46.23 33.54
N LYS A 83 -5.71 -46.10 32.20
CA LYS A 83 -6.91 -46.20 31.34
C LYS A 83 -7.71 -47.48 31.67
N PRO A 84 -9.05 -47.39 31.76
CA PRO A 84 -9.86 -48.15 30.79
C PRO A 84 -11.07 -47.37 30.22
N ALA A 85 -11.51 -47.81 29.04
CA ALA A 85 -12.86 -47.60 28.48
C ALA A 85 -13.70 -48.89 28.78
N PRO A 86 -14.99 -49.04 28.40
CA PRO A 86 -15.83 -48.21 27.51
C PRO A 86 -17.22 -47.88 28.14
N ALA A 87 -18.22 -47.62 27.30
CA ALA A 87 -19.61 -47.33 27.68
C ALA A 87 -20.48 -48.57 27.99
N PRO A 88 -21.60 -48.36 28.68
CA PRO A 88 -22.86 -49.10 28.49
C PRO A 88 -24.02 -48.13 28.14
N ALA A 89 -25.21 -48.54 27.71
CA ALA A 89 -25.71 -49.70 26.94
C ALA A 89 -27.23 -49.45 26.68
N THR A 90 -27.81 -49.99 25.61
CA THR A 90 -29.22 -49.76 25.22
C THR A 90 -30.22 -50.67 25.96
N PRO A 91 -31.52 -50.31 25.93
CA PRO A 91 -32.59 -51.24 25.51
C PRO A 91 -33.28 -50.70 24.23
N ALA A 92 -33.51 -51.47 23.16
CA ALA A 92 -34.52 -52.53 23.00
C ALA A 92 -35.97 -52.02 23.21
N LYS A 93 -36.98 -52.29 22.37
CA LYS A 93 -37.16 -53.21 21.20
C LYS A 93 -38.17 -52.52 20.21
N ALA A 94 -38.57 -52.98 19.01
CA ALA A 94 -38.44 -54.25 18.28
C ALA A 94 -38.56 -54.07 16.74
N GLU A 95 -38.69 -55.17 16.01
CA GLU A 95 -38.93 -55.26 14.56
C GLU A 95 -40.40 -55.55 14.22
N GLU A 96 -40.87 -55.13 13.04
CA GLU A 96 -41.68 -55.99 12.16
C GLU A 96 -41.38 -55.67 10.68
N LYS A 97 -41.57 -56.64 9.78
CA LYS A 97 -41.09 -56.61 8.39
C LYS A 97 -42.23 -56.93 7.41
N ALA A 98 -42.60 -55.96 6.58
CA ALA A 98 -43.48 -56.15 5.44
C ALA A 98 -42.98 -55.35 4.22
N ALA A 99 -43.26 -55.87 3.02
CA ALA A 99 -42.94 -55.26 1.73
C ALA A 99 -43.99 -55.69 0.68
N PRO A 100 -44.01 -55.09 -0.52
CA PRO A 100 -43.51 -53.78 -0.91
C PRO A 100 -44.67 -52.81 -1.22
N VAL A 101 -44.39 -51.51 -1.28
CA VAL A 101 -45.30 -50.50 -1.88
C VAL A 101 -44.54 -49.68 -2.91
N ALA A 102 -45.23 -49.34 -4.01
CA ALA A 102 -44.64 -48.59 -5.11
C ALA A 102 -44.20 -47.19 -4.66
N ALA A 103 -43.08 -46.71 -5.18
CA ALA A 103 -42.58 -45.37 -4.90
C ALA A 103 -43.44 -44.31 -5.60
N THR A 104 -44.52 -43.89 -4.94
CA THR A 104 -45.16 -42.61 -5.22
C THR A 104 -44.17 -41.50 -4.87
N THR A 105 -43.67 -40.78 -5.87
CA THR A 105 -42.95 -39.51 -5.69
C THR A 105 -43.78 -38.57 -4.84
N LYS A 106 -43.16 -37.93 -3.85
CA LYS A 106 -43.87 -37.01 -2.95
C LYS A 106 -44.09 -35.67 -3.64
N GLU A 107 -45.11 -34.93 -3.24
CA GLU A 107 -45.30 -33.57 -3.75
C GLU A 107 -44.14 -32.64 -3.35
N SER A 108 -43.49 -32.88 -2.20
CA SER A 108 -42.24 -32.22 -1.78
C SER A 108 -41.12 -32.25 -2.81
N ASP A 109 -41.06 -33.32 -3.61
CA ASP A 109 -39.95 -33.59 -4.53
C ASP A 109 -40.04 -32.72 -5.81
N SER A 110 -41.13 -31.94 -5.95
CA SER A 110 -41.43 -31.05 -7.08
C SER A 110 -41.66 -29.58 -6.67
N VAL A 111 -41.21 -29.17 -5.47
CA VAL A 111 -41.40 -27.80 -4.97
C VAL A 111 -40.75 -26.75 -5.90
N ALA A 112 -41.50 -25.70 -6.25
CA ALA A 112 -41.02 -24.58 -7.06
C ALA A 112 -40.61 -23.39 -6.18
N ALA A 113 -39.46 -22.79 -6.50
CA ALA A 113 -39.07 -21.50 -5.91
C ALA A 113 -39.81 -20.34 -6.62
N PRO A 114 -40.29 -19.32 -5.88
CA PRO A 114 -40.97 -18.16 -6.46
C PRO A 114 -39.97 -17.19 -7.12
N SER A 115 -40.50 -16.15 -7.76
CA SER A 115 -39.71 -14.96 -8.07
C SER A 115 -39.33 -14.22 -6.78
N LEU A 116 -38.07 -13.79 -6.66
CA LEU A 116 -37.56 -13.15 -5.43
C LEU A 116 -38.31 -11.86 -5.10
N THR A 117 -38.98 -11.85 -3.95
CA THR A 117 -39.70 -10.69 -3.41
C THR A 117 -38.72 -9.61 -2.95
N THR A 118 -38.94 -8.36 -3.35
CA THR A 118 -38.12 -7.24 -2.87
C THR A 118 -38.48 -6.88 -1.43
N VAL A 119 -37.50 -6.92 -0.53
CA VAL A 119 -37.64 -6.61 0.90
C VAL A 119 -36.68 -5.49 1.33
N ALA A 120 -36.98 -4.79 2.41
CA ALA A 120 -36.10 -3.77 2.99
C ALA A 120 -34.91 -4.40 3.76
N ASP A 121 -35.16 -5.49 4.48
CA ASP A 121 -34.15 -6.25 5.22
C ASP A 121 -34.45 -7.76 5.06
N ALA A 122 -33.49 -8.52 4.51
CA ALA A 122 -33.63 -9.96 4.30
C ALA A 122 -33.43 -10.79 5.58
N SER A 123 -33.02 -10.18 6.70
CA SER A 123 -32.85 -10.83 8.01
C SER A 123 -34.02 -10.58 8.97
N ALA A 124 -34.91 -9.63 8.66
CA ALA A 124 -35.98 -9.18 9.53
C ALA A 124 -37.23 -8.68 8.77
N LEU A 125 -37.80 -9.53 7.90
CA LEU A 125 -39.01 -9.23 7.13
C LEU A 125 -40.16 -8.73 8.03
N THR A 126 -40.84 -7.68 7.57
CA THR A 126 -42.11 -7.22 8.14
C THR A 126 -43.25 -8.22 7.88
N ALA A 127 -44.37 -8.06 8.60
CA ALA A 127 -45.55 -8.90 8.39
C ALA A 127 -46.13 -8.78 6.95
N GLU A 128 -45.95 -7.63 6.30
CA GLU A 128 -46.37 -7.41 4.91
C GLU A 128 -45.45 -8.15 3.92
N GLU A 129 -44.13 -8.08 4.12
CA GLU A 129 -43.15 -8.84 3.32
C GLU A 129 -43.30 -10.35 3.50
N ILE A 130 -43.53 -10.82 4.73
CA ILE A 130 -43.88 -12.22 5.04
C ILE A 130 -45.14 -12.65 4.27
N SER A 131 -46.17 -11.80 4.23
CA SER A 131 -47.40 -12.08 3.46
C SER A 131 -47.12 -12.14 1.96
N ASN A 132 -46.34 -11.20 1.42
CA ASN A 132 -46.02 -11.14 -0.01
C ASN A 132 -45.20 -12.36 -0.47
N VAL A 133 -44.21 -12.78 0.32
CA VAL A 133 -43.45 -14.03 0.08
C VAL A 133 -44.36 -15.25 0.17
N THR A 134 -45.29 -15.29 1.15
CA THR A 134 -46.23 -16.40 1.33
C THR A 134 -47.13 -16.58 0.10
N GLU A 135 -47.71 -15.50 -0.43
CA GLU A 135 -48.55 -15.58 -1.64
C GLU A 135 -47.74 -15.89 -2.91
N ALA A 136 -46.51 -15.38 -3.03
CA ALA A 136 -45.62 -15.73 -4.14
C ALA A 136 -45.30 -17.24 -4.16
N ILE A 137 -45.04 -17.85 -3.00
CA ILE A 137 -44.78 -19.29 -2.87
C ILE A 137 -46.03 -20.12 -3.21
N LYS A 138 -47.22 -19.73 -2.72
CA LYS A 138 -48.49 -20.40 -3.07
C LYS A 138 -48.78 -20.32 -4.57
N GLY A 139 -48.49 -19.18 -5.20
CA GLY A 139 -48.74 -18.95 -6.63
C GLY A 139 -47.97 -19.91 -7.55
N VAL A 140 -46.79 -20.38 -7.13
CA VAL A 140 -46.00 -21.38 -7.88
C VAL A 140 -46.12 -22.81 -7.33
N ASN A 141 -46.69 -23.00 -6.13
CA ASN A 141 -46.97 -24.31 -5.51
C ASN A 141 -48.47 -24.50 -5.22
N PRO A 142 -49.36 -24.58 -6.23
CA PRO A 142 -50.81 -24.56 -6.04
C PRO A 142 -51.41 -25.79 -5.35
N THR A 143 -50.63 -26.85 -5.10
CA THR A 143 -51.07 -28.02 -4.30
C THR A 143 -50.67 -27.94 -2.82
N ALA A 144 -49.91 -26.91 -2.42
CA ALA A 144 -49.52 -26.69 -1.04
C ALA A 144 -50.75 -26.45 -0.14
N THR A 145 -50.80 -27.13 1.00
CA THR A 145 -51.87 -27.01 2.00
C THR A 145 -51.53 -26.00 3.09
N ASP A 146 -50.24 -25.73 3.31
CA ASP A 146 -49.74 -24.76 4.27
C ASP A 146 -48.37 -24.21 3.82
N VAL A 147 -48.13 -22.93 4.07
CA VAL A 147 -46.88 -22.22 3.75
C VAL A 147 -46.53 -21.31 4.92
N LYS A 148 -45.41 -21.61 5.58
CA LYS A 148 -44.89 -20.84 6.72
C LYS A 148 -43.60 -20.14 6.34
N VAL A 149 -43.60 -18.81 6.34
CA VAL A 149 -42.44 -17.96 6.06
C VAL A 149 -41.88 -17.39 7.37
N SER A 150 -40.57 -17.52 7.53
CA SER A 150 -39.77 -17.04 8.66
C SER A 150 -39.38 -15.56 8.51
N LYS A 151 -38.88 -14.96 9.60
CA LYS A 151 -38.40 -13.56 9.60
C LYS A 151 -37.14 -13.31 8.75
N ASP A 152 -36.39 -14.35 8.43
CA ASP A 152 -35.25 -14.31 7.50
C ASP A 152 -35.66 -14.64 6.04
N GLY A 153 -36.95 -14.75 5.75
CA GLY A 153 -37.46 -15.11 4.43
C GLY A 153 -37.36 -16.59 4.08
N SER A 154 -36.72 -17.44 4.90
CA SER A 154 -36.80 -18.90 4.73
C SER A 154 -38.25 -19.38 4.85
N ALA A 155 -38.62 -20.45 4.15
CA ALA A 155 -40.00 -20.91 4.13
C ALA A 155 -40.13 -22.44 4.13
N VAL A 156 -41.16 -22.95 4.79
CA VAL A 156 -41.55 -24.36 4.76
C VAL A 156 -42.91 -24.49 4.05
N VAL A 157 -42.93 -25.28 2.99
CA VAL A 157 -44.12 -25.62 2.20
C VAL A 157 -44.57 -27.02 2.60
N THR A 158 -45.85 -27.21 2.92
CA THR A 158 -46.45 -28.50 3.28
C THR A 158 -47.50 -28.87 2.24
N PHE A 159 -47.56 -30.15 1.86
CA PHE A 159 -48.41 -30.67 0.79
C PHE A 159 -49.51 -31.59 1.32
N LYS A 160 -50.42 -32.01 0.44
CA LYS A 160 -51.62 -32.77 0.81
C LYS A 160 -51.34 -34.25 1.14
N ASP A 161 -50.21 -34.77 0.67
CA ASP A 161 -49.67 -36.10 1.02
C ASP A 161 -48.99 -36.14 2.41
N GLY A 162 -48.89 -34.99 3.09
CA GLY A 162 -48.16 -34.84 4.37
C GLY A 162 -46.64 -34.68 4.22
N SER A 163 -46.13 -34.58 3.00
CA SER A 163 -44.74 -34.19 2.75
C SER A 163 -44.54 -32.68 2.94
N SER A 164 -43.29 -32.27 3.15
CA SER A 164 -42.92 -30.85 3.19
C SER A 164 -41.53 -30.63 2.60
N ALA A 165 -41.30 -29.41 2.13
CA ALA A 165 -40.03 -28.96 1.56
C ALA A 165 -39.66 -27.56 2.06
N THR A 166 -38.37 -27.23 2.08
CA THR A 166 -37.85 -25.96 2.59
C THR A 166 -37.22 -25.13 1.47
N LEU A 167 -37.60 -23.86 1.39
CA LEU A 167 -36.97 -22.85 0.54
C LEU A 167 -36.10 -21.95 1.41
N SER A 168 -34.86 -21.71 0.97
CA SER A 168 -33.94 -20.79 1.64
C SER A 168 -34.25 -19.33 1.32
N ALA A 169 -33.77 -18.40 2.15
CA ALA A 169 -33.95 -16.95 1.96
C ALA A 169 -33.53 -16.46 0.56
N SER A 170 -32.42 -16.99 0.04
CA SER A 170 -31.91 -16.68 -1.31
C SER A 170 -32.77 -17.23 -2.45
N GLN A 171 -33.79 -18.04 -2.16
CA GLN A 171 -34.80 -18.53 -3.11
C GLN A 171 -36.15 -17.80 -2.98
N THR A 172 -36.30 -16.88 -2.02
CA THR A 172 -37.58 -16.21 -1.71
C THR A 172 -37.51 -14.68 -1.71
N VAL A 173 -36.38 -14.09 -1.30
CA VAL A 173 -36.22 -12.64 -1.10
C VAL A 173 -34.96 -12.05 -1.75
N LYS A 174 -34.99 -10.75 -2.01
CA LYS A 174 -33.84 -9.91 -2.37
C LYS A 174 -33.97 -8.53 -1.75
N VAL A 175 -32.87 -7.95 -1.27
CA VAL A 175 -32.89 -6.60 -0.67
C VAL A 175 -33.12 -5.54 -1.75
N LYS A 176 -33.98 -4.55 -1.47
CA LYS A 176 -34.19 -3.39 -2.35
C LYS A 176 -32.99 -2.44 -2.26
N ALA A 177 -32.25 -2.30 -3.36
CA ALA A 177 -31.23 -1.28 -3.49
C ALA A 177 -31.85 0.09 -3.87
N GLU A 178 -31.81 1.06 -2.97
CA GLU A 178 -32.06 2.48 -3.26
C GLU A 178 -31.35 3.39 -2.23
N ALA A 179 -31.27 4.70 -2.48
CA ALA A 179 -30.17 5.52 -1.99
C ALA A 179 -30.44 6.35 -0.71
N THR A 180 -29.39 6.44 0.13
CA THR A 180 -29.03 7.55 1.06
C THR A 180 -29.97 7.95 2.22
N SER A 181 -29.41 7.92 3.44
CA SER A 181 -29.91 8.52 4.71
C SER A 181 -31.19 7.91 5.31
N GLU A 182 -31.41 7.86 6.64
CA GLU A 182 -30.60 8.26 7.80
C GLU A 182 -30.90 7.29 8.99
N ALA A 183 -30.05 7.22 10.03
CA ALA A 183 -30.15 6.20 11.09
C ALA A 183 -30.16 6.75 12.53
N PRO A 184 -30.98 6.19 13.46
CA PRO A 184 -30.96 6.56 14.87
C PRO A 184 -30.05 5.65 15.74
N THR A 185 -28.84 6.15 16.02
CA THR A 185 -27.90 5.89 17.14
C THR A 185 -28.31 4.90 18.27
N ARG A 186 -27.41 4.15 18.92
CA ARG A 186 -26.17 4.56 19.67
C ARG A 186 -25.20 3.36 19.74
N SER A 187 -23.88 3.51 19.86
CA SER A 187 -23.10 4.53 20.60
C SER A 187 -22.18 5.42 19.75
N ARG A 188 -21.67 6.51 20.36
CA ARG A 188 -21.09 7.67 19.65
C ARG A 188 -19.55 7.69 19.66
N ARG A 189 -18.94 8.03 18.52
CA ARG A 189 -17.84 9.02 18.45
C ARG A 189 -17.71 9.67 17.06
N ALA A 190 -17.95 10.99 17.03
CA ALA A 190 -17.48 12.01 16.09
C ALA A 190 -17.47 11.78 14.55
N LEU A 191 -18.49 12.39 13.90
CA LEU A 191 -18.44 13.19 12.66
C LEU A 191 -18.25 12.48 11.28
N SER A 192 -18.94 13.05 10.30
CA SER A 192 -19.34 12.47 9.00
C SER A 192 -18.20 12.30 7.97
N PRO A 193 -18.43 11.48 6.93
CA PRO A 193 -18.65 12.10 5.61
C PRO A 193 -19.67 11.37 4.69
N GLU A 194 -20.28 12.12 3.76
CA GLU A 194 -20.67 11.53 2.46
C GLU A 194 -19.39 11.29 1.62
N ASN A 195 -19.36 10.23 0.80
CA ASN A 195 -18.14 9.56 0.30
C ASN A 195 -17.38 8.76 1.38
N ALA A 196 -18.10 8.06 2.26
CA ALA A 196 -17.55 7.06 3.16
C ALA A 196 -17.14 5.76 2.43
N VAL A 197 -16.03 5.80 1.68
CA VAL A 197 -15.35 4.59 1.18
C VAL A 197 -14.66 3.87 2.37
N SER A 198 -14.64 2.53 2.35
CA SER A 198 -14.16 1.65 3.43
C SER A 198 -12.79 2.06 4.01
N THR A 199 -12.69 2.15 5.34
CA THR A 199 -11.55 2.72 6.11
C THR A 199 -10.26 1.89 6.10
N ARG A 200 -10.17 0.87 5.24
CA ARG A 200 -8.98 0.04 5.10
C ARG A 200 -8.07 0.62 4.00
N SER A 201 -6.77 0.59 4.25
CA SER A 201 -5.80 0.32 3.17
C SER A 201 -6.31 -0.88 2.35
N PHE A 202 -6.02 -0.96 1.05
CA PHE A 202 -6.65 -1.90 0.10
C PHE A 202 -6.29 -3.40 0.30
N ASP A 203 -6.11 -3.80 1.55
CA ASP A 203 -6.07 -5.13 2.13
C ASP A 203 -7.35 -5.92 1.78
N SER A 204 -7.40 -6.38 0.53
CA SER A 204 -8.39 -7.34 0.04
C SER A 204 -8.41 -8.58 0.93
N GLU A 205 -9.55 -9.27 1.02
CA GLU A 205 -9.60 -10.50 1.83
C GLU A 205 -8.61 -11.55 1.30
N LEU A 206 -8.35 -11.58 -0.03
CA LEU A 206 -7.27 -12.34 -0.66
C LEU A 206 -5.89 -12.04 -0.05
N GLN A 207 -5.55 -10.77 0.18
CA GLN A 207 -4.26 -10.41 0.80
C GLN A 207 -4.15 -10.96 2.22
N LYS A 208 -5.23 -10.93 3.00
CA LYS A 208 -5.24 -11.44 4.37
C LYS A 208 -5.21 -12.95 4.42
N GLU A 209 -5.89 -13.62 3.50
CA GLU A 209 -5.80 -15.07 3.34
C GLU A 209 -4.39 -15.48 2.92
N ALA A 210 -3.77 -14.79 1.96
CA ALA A 210 -2.38 -15.00 1.58
C ALA A 210 -1.42 -14.79 2.76
N GLN A 211 -1.61 -13.72 3.56
CA GLN A 211 -0.83 -13.45 4.78
C GLN A 211 -1.05 -14.52 5.88
N LYS A 212 -2.26 -15.07 5.99
CA LYS A 212 -2.63 -16.13 6.94
C LYS A 212 -2.12 -17.52 6.53
N LYS A 213 -2.10 -17.81 5.22
CA LYS A 213 -1.54 -19.02 4.59
C LYS A 213 0.00 -18.99 4.52
N ALA A 214 0.64 -17.84 4.78
CA ALA A 214 2.05 -17.62 4.50
C ALA A 214 3.02 -18.49 5.33
N ILE A 215 4.01 -19.06 4.65
CA ILE A 215 5.05 -19.92 5.24
C ILE A 215 6.09 -19.05 5.96
N TYR A 216 6.18 -19.16 7.29
CA TYR A 216 7.21 -18.47 8.06
C TYR A 216 8.60 -19.09 7.77
N SER A 217 9.46 -18.32 7.09
CA SER A 217 10.79 -18.78 6.63
C SER A 217 11.86 -17.72 6.93
N PRO A 218 12.21 -17.50 8.23
CA PRO A 218 13.26 -16.57 8.61
C PRO A 218 14.65 -17.11 8.22
N GLY A 219 15.50 -16.25 7.67
CA GLY A 219 16.88 -16.60 7.32
C GLY A 219 17.94 -15.79 8.08
N VAL A 220 19.20 -15.99 7.72
CA VAL A 220 20.35 -15.32 8.35
C VAL A 220 21.00 -14.34 7.37
N LYS A 221 21.35 -13.14 7.86
CA LYS A 221 22.00 -12.08 7.07
C LYS A 221 23.30 -12.61 6.45
N GLY A 222 23.51 -12.35 5.17
CA GLY A 222 24.62 -12.91 4.39
C GLY A 222 24.48 -14.38 3.94
N GLY A 223 23.34 -15.06 4.20
CA GLY A 223 23.06 -16.39 3.66
C GLY A 223 23.08 -16.45 2.13
N THR A 224 23.25 -17.64 1.55
CA THR A 224 23.40 -17.82 0.09
C THR A 224 22.08 -17.90 -0.68
N GLN A 225 21.02 -18.44 -0.08
CA GLN A 225 19.68 -18.59 -0.67
C GLN A 225 18.67 -17.68 0.07
N THR A 226 18.68 -16.37 -0.20
CA THR A 226 17.98 -15.40 0.69
C THR A 226 17.47 -14.16 -0.01
N TYR A 227 16.43 -13.54 0.55
CA TYR A 227 16.07 -12.14 0.32
C TYR A 227 16.31 -11.34 1.61
N GLN A 228 16.98 -10.20 1.54
CA GLN A 228 17.42 -9.42 2.70
C GLN A 228 17.10 -7.93 2.55
N GLY A 229 16.59 -7.32 3.62
CA GLY A 229 16.23 -5.90 3.62
C GLY A 229 16.13 -5.32 5.03
N THR A 230 15.63 -4.08 5.10
CA THR A 230 15.45 -3.35 6.38
C THR A 230 14.12 -2.62 6.44
N VAL A 231 13.56 -2.48 7.65
CA VAL A 231 12.30 -1.77 7.94
C VAL A 231 12.55 -0.52 8.78
N TRP A 232 11.98 0.63 8.38
CA TRP A 232 12.06 1.87 9.17
C TRP A 232 10.90 2.85 8.95
N LEU A 233 10.79 3.82 9.85
CA LEU A 233 9.93 4.99 9.76
C LEU A 233 10.71 6.18 9.18
N TYR A 234 10.24 6.70 8.05
CA TYR A 234 10.72 7.88 7.34
C TYR A 234 10.14 9.15 7.99
N ARG A 235 11.02 10.05 8.48
CA ARG A 235 10.65 11.27 9.24
C ARG A 235 11.37 12.57 8.82
N ASN A 236 12.40 12.48 7.98
CA ASN A 236 13.06 13.63 7.33
C ASN A 236 13.67 13.13 5.99
N GLY A 237 14.41 13.96 5.25
CA GLY A 237 15.35 13.52 4.22
C GLY A 237 14.73 12.78 3.02
N ILE A 238 15.32 11.64 2.63
CA ILE A 238 15.06 10.95 1.35
C ILE A 238 14.60 9.49 1.57
N ILE A 239 13.70 8.97 0.72
CA ILE A 239 12.94 7.74 1.03
C ILE A 239 13.79 6.46 1.13
N ASN A 240 15.01 6.46 0.58
CA ASN A 240 15.92 5.32 0.56
C ASN A 240 17.12 5.44 1.51
N ASP A 241 17.25 6.54 2.27
CA ASP A 241 18.22 6.64 3.35
C ASP A 241 17.54 6.25 4.67
N ASP A 242 18.14 5.29 5.35
CA ASP A 242 17.65 4.76 6.62
C ASP A 242 18.55 5.12 7.81
N SER A 243 19.64 5.85 7.54
CA SER A 243 20.63 6.38 8.50
C SER A 243 20.45 7.87 8.83
N GLN A 244 19.64 8.57 8.02
CA GLN A 244 19.25 9.98 8.17
C GLN A 244 18.67 10.35 9.56
N GLU A 245 18.70 11.64 9.88
CA GLU A 245 18.19 12.16 11.16
C GLU A 245 16.71 11.79 11.42
N ASP A 246 16.42 11.47 12.68
CA ASP A 246 15.15 10.94 13.19
C ASP A 246 14.58 9.68 12.49
N SER A 247 15.32 9.04 11.57
CA SER A 247 15.03 7.69 11.09
C SER A 247 14.89 6.72 12.26
N LYS A 248 13.87 5.86 12.21
CA LYS A 248 13.59 4.90 13.29
C LYS A 248 13.40 3.50 12.74
N ARG A 249 14.34 2.61 13.03
CA ARG A 249 14.21 1.16 12.78
C ARG A 249 12.98 0.59 13.45
N LEU A 250 12.30 -0.34 12.78
CA LEU A 250 11.07 -0.96 13.26
C LEU A 250 11.22 -2.49 13.31
N GLY A 251 11.32 -3.03 14.52
CA GLY A 251 11.25 -4.47 14.77
C GLY A 251 9.83 -4.99 14.94
N GLY A 252 9.64 -6.31 14.80
CA GLY A 252 8.34 -6.96 14.91
C GLY A 252 7.41 -6.76 13.70
N VAL A 253 7.90 -6.16 12.62
CA VAL A 253 7.11 -5.89 11.41
C VAL A 253 7.18 -7.10 10.48
N ASN A 254 6.01 -7.57 10.02
CA ASN A 254 5.89 -8.76 9.19
C ASN A 254 6.01 -8.42 7.70
N VAL A 255 7.05 -8.93 7.06
CA VAL A 255 7.30 -8.77 5.61
C VAL A 255 6.93 -10.07 4.90
N TYR A 256 6.35 -9.94 3.71
CA TYR A 256 5.88 -11.04 2.88
C TYR A 256 6.56 -11.00 1.51
N LEU A 257 6.82 -12.17 0.95
CA LEU A 257 7.48 -12.34 -0.35
C LEU A 257 6.78 -13.44 -1.15
N GLN A 258 6.66 -13.21 -2.45
CA GLN A 258 6.23 -14.22 -3.43
C GLN A 258 7.17 -14.13 -4.65
N TYR A 259 7.50 -15.26 -5.26
CA TYR A 259 8.27 -15.30 -6.51
C TYR A 259 7.55 -16.10 -7.58
N VAL A 260 7.86 -15.81 -8.84
CA VAL A 260 7.41 -16.57 -10.00
C VAL A 260 8.61 -16.95 -10.87
N THR A 261 8.68 -18.21 -11.29
CA THR A 261 9.78 -18.71 -12.12
C THR A 261 9.57 -18.36 -13.60
N GLY A 262 10.63 -18.38 -14.39
CA GLY A 262 10.55 -18.26 -15.85
C GLY A 262 9.77 -19.39 -16.56
N GLU A 263 9.34 -20.42 -15.84
CA GLU A 263 8.49 -21.52 -16.31
C GLU A 263 7.03 -21.37 -15.84
N GLY A 264 6.70 -20.24 -15.17
CA GLY A 264 5.35 -19.91 -14.74
C GLY A 264 4.94 -20.42 -13.35
N PHE A 265 5.79 -21.20 -12.67
CA PHE A 265 5.51 -21.66 -11.30
C PHE A 265 5.48 -20.47 -10.34
N VAL A 266 4.36 -20.28 -9.65
CA VAL A 266 4.19 -19.26 -8.61
C VAL A 266 4.44 -19.87 -7.24
N SER A 267 5.27 -19.22 -6.43
CA SER A 267 5.58 -19.70 -5.09
C SER A 267 4.40 -19.54 -4.12
N PRO A 268 4.31 -20.39 -3.09
CA PRO A 268 3.62 -20.02 -1.86
C PRO A 268 4.12 -18.67 -1.35
N VAL A 269 3.27 -17.96 -0.60
CA VAL A 269 3.68 -16.73 0.07
C VAL A 269 4.59 -17.08 1.24
N TYR A 270 5.76 -16.48 1.30
CA TYR A 270 6.66 -16.55 2.45
C TYR A 270 6.45 -15.37 3.39
N LYS A 271 6.70 -15.58 4.68
CA LYS A 271 6.68 -14.56 5.73
C LYS A 271 8.00 -14.55 6.50
N THR A 272 8.47 -13.37 6.85
CA THR A 272 9.51 -13.17 7.87
C THR A 272 9.16 -11.96 8.73
N THR A 273 9.88 -11.76 9.84
CA THR A 273 9.62 -10.66 10.79
C THR A 273 10.91 -9.92 11.09
N SER A 274 10.87 -8.58 11.13
CA SER A 274 12.06 -7.76 11.35
C SER A 274 12.60 -7.83 12.78
N GLY A 275 13.93 -7.85 12.90
CA GLY A 275 14.65 -7.68 14.17
C GLY A 275 14.53 -6.25 14.70
N GLN A 276 14.97 -6.01 15.95
CA GLN A 276 14.89 -4.69 16.59
C GLN A 276 15.77 -3.61 15.91
N ASP A 277 16.75 -4.04 15.11
CA ASP A 277 17.55 -3.20 14.22
C ASP A 277 16.85 -2.89 12.88
N GLY A 278 15.62 -3.41 12.69
CA GLY A 278 14.86 -3.35 11.45
C GLY A 278 15.28 -4.36 10.38
N THR A 279 16.37 -5.13 10.55
CA THR A 279 16.81 -6.10 9.55
C THR A 279 15.76 -7.21 9.42
N PHE A 280 15.40 -7.58 8.19
CA PHE A 280 14.60 -8.76 7.89
C PHE A 280 15.28 -9.63 6.82
N VAL A 281 15.14 -10.95 6.96
CA VAL A 281 15.72 -11.93 6.03
C VAL A 281 14.75 -13.09 5.83
N PHE A 282 14.55 -13.49 4.58
CA PHE A 282 13.92 -14.75 4.21
C PHE A 282 14.97 -15.82 3.93
N ASP A 283 14.75 -17.04 4.43
CA ASP A 283 15.39 -18.26 3.92
C ASP A 283 14.57 -18.80 2.75
N LEU A 284 15.21 -18.90 1.58
CA LEU A 284 14.67 -19.43 0.34
C LEU A 284 15.49 -20.64 -0.16
N SER A 285 16.17 -21.35 0.75
CA SER A 285 16.95 -22.56 0.45
C SER A 285 16.10 -23.80 0.18
N LYS A 286 14.88 -23.83 0.71
CA LYS A 286 13.96 -24.96 0.60
C LYS A 286 13.26 -24.92 -0.76
N PRO A 287 13.37 -25.96 -1.61
CA PRO A 287 12.53 -26.07 -2.80
C PRO A 287 11.07 -26.27 -2.41
N VAL A 288 10.16 -25.85 -3.29
CA VAL A 288 8.75 -26.24 -3.24
C VAL A 288 8.57 -27.42 -4.18
N THR A 289 7.99 -28.51 -3.70
CA THR A 289 7.77 -29.72 -4.49
C THR A 289 6.28 -29.88 -4.76
N ASN A 290 5.89 -30.11 -6.02
CA ASN A 290 4.51 -30.49 -6.34
C ASN A 290 4.24 -31.98 -6.02
N SER A 291 2.98 -32.41 -6.08
CA SER A 291 2.60 -33.82 -5.87
C SER A 291 3.20 -34.80 -6.89
N LEU A 292 3.71 -34.29 -8.03
CA LEU A 292 4.41 -35.07 -9.06
C LEU A 292 5.91 -35.27 -8.74
N GLY A 293 6.42 -34.65 -7.67
CA GLY A 293 7.83 -34.71 -7.26
C GLY A 293 8.73 -33.68 -7.95
N GLU A 294 8.18 -32.79 -8.77
CA GLU A 294 8.95 -31.74 -9.46
C GLU A 294 9.24 -30.59 -8.49
N THR A 295 10.49 -30.11 -8.45
CA THR A 295 10.94 -29.11 -7.47
C THR A 295 11.13 -27.73 -8.09
N ALA A 296 10.28 -26.77 -7.76
CA ALA A 296 10.52 -25.36 -8.02
C ALA A 296 11.53 -24.79 -7.01
N LYS A 297 12.50 -24.02 -7.49
CA LYS A 297 13.61 -23.47 -6.68
C LYS A 297 13.70 -21.95 -6.83
N PHE A 298 14.13 -21.28 -5.76
CA PHE A 298 14.58 -19.90 -5.83
C PHE A 298 16.01 -19.87 -6.40
N GLU A 299 16.12 -19.55 -7.69
CA GLU A 299 17.39 -19.58 -8.43
C GLU A 299 17.48 -18.38 -9.38
N LEU A 300 18.57 -17.61 -9.30
CA LEU A 300 18.80 -16.36 -10.05
C LEU A 300 19.79 -16.56 -11.20
N ALA A 301 20.73 -17.51 -11.06
CA ALA A 301 21.74 -17.80 -12.08
C ALA A 301 21.16 -18.58 -13.27
N GLY A 302 20.40 -19.65 -12.99
CA GLY A 302 19.76 -20.48 -14.02
C GLY A 302 18.43 -19.93 -14.56
N ASN A 303 17.76 -19.01 -13.85
CA ASN A 303 16.41 -18.54 -14.21
C ASN A 303 16.37 -17.01 -14.46
N PRO A 304 16.77 -16.53 -15.66
CA PRO A 304 16.86 -15.10 -15.96
C PRO A 304 15.49 -14.39 -16.03
N LYS A 305 14.39 -15.14 -16.08
CA LYS A 305 13.00 -14.66 -16.03
C LYS A 305 12.38 -14.72 -14.62
N LEU A 306 13.11 -15.17 -13.59
CA LEU A 306 12.59 -15.15 -12.22
C LEU A 306 12.28 -13.71 -11.80
N ALA A 307 11.04 -13.52 -11.34
CA ALA A 307 10.58 -12.26 -10.77
C ALA A 307 10.09 -12.47 -9.33
N ILE A 308 10.22 -11.44 -8.51
CA ILE A 308 9.76 -11.42 -7.12
C ILE A 308 8.80 -10.26 -6.89
N ARG A 309 8.01 -10.33 -5.82
CA ARG A 309 7.36 -9.17 -5.21
C ARG A 309 7.43 -9.25 -3.69
N THR A 310 7.34 -8.10 -3.03
CA THR A 310 7.25 -8.04 -1.57
C THR A 310 6.20 -7.03 -1.11
N TRP A 311 5.58 -7.29 0.03
CA TRP A 311 4.69 -6.36 0.72
C TRP A 311 4.84 -6.52 2.24
N VAL A 312 4.22 -5.63 3.00
CA VAL A 312 4.27 -5.64 4.46
C VAL A 312 2.86 -5.64 5.04
N GLU A 313 2.68 -6.29 6.18
CA GLU A 313 1.53 -6.09 7.06
C GLU A 313 1.80 -4.86 7.93
N ASN A 314 0.94 -3.84 7.82
CA ASN A 314 1.14 -2.57 8.51
C ASN A 314 1.07 -2.75 10.04
N PRO A 315 2.15 -2.48 10.80
CA PRO A 315 2.20 -2.77 12.23
C PRO A 315 1.32 -1.81 13.06
N ASN A 316 0.87 -0.69 12.49
CA ASN A 316 -0.16 0.16 13.08
C ASN A 316 -0.84 1.01 11.98
N PRO A 317 -1.96 0.55 11.37
CA PRO A 317 -2.65 1.25 10.29
C PRO A 317 -3.45 2.49 10.75
N GLU A 318 -3.56 2.73 12.06
CA GLU A 318 -4.09 3.99 12.59
C GLU A 318 -3.01 5.08 12.55
N LYS A 319 -1.74 4.74 12.86
CA LYS A 319 -0.62 5.69 12.96
C LYS A 319 0.26 5.80 11.72
N TYR A 320 0.39 4.74 10.91
CA TYR A 320 1.37 4.69 9.82
C TYR A 320 0.74 4.38 8.46
N ASN A 321 1.35 4.95 7.42
CA ASN A 321 1.21 4.51 6.03
C ASN A 321 2.39 3.60 5.66
N VAL A 322 2.14 2.57 4.85
CA VAL A 322 3.19 1.86 4.12
C VAL A 322 3.47 2.66 2.86
N ILE A 323 4.65 3.24 2.72
CA ILE A 323 5.01 4.11 1.59
C ILE A 323 5.97 3.45 0.60
N LYS A 324 6.61 2.34 0.96
CA LYS A 324 7.50 1.58 0.09
C LYS A 324 7.59 0.11 0.55
N SER A 325 7.56 -0.83 -0.39
CA SER A 325 7.79 -2.26 -0.13
C SER A 325 8.87 -2.79 -1.07
N GLY A 326 9.97 -3.31 -0.51
CA GLY A 326 11.10 -3.86 -1.26
C GLY A 326 11.76 -2.84 -2.20
N ASP A 327 11.56 -3.03 -3.49
CA ASP A 327 12.25 -2.34 -4.58
C ASP A 327 11.59 -1.03 -5.05
N GLN A 328 10.61 -0.50 -4.31
CA GLN A 328 9.74 0.63 -4.72
C GLN A 328 8.69 0.29 -5.79
N ARG A 329 9.05 -0.55 -6.77
CA ARG A 329 8.21 -0.92 -7.91
C ARG A 329 6.97 -1.74 -7.48
N THR A 330 5.79 -1.32 -7.92
CA THR A 330 4.53 -2.05 -7.67
C THR A 330 4.49 -3.37 -8.44
N GLY A 331 4.01 -4.42 -7.76
CA GLY A 331 3.87 -5.76 -8.33
C GLY A 331 5.17 -6.56 -8.33
N PHE A 332 5.33 -7.40 -9.34
CA PHE A 332 6.56 -8.16 -9.58
C PHE A 332 7.64 -7.31 -10.24
N HIS A 333 8.90 -7.66 -9.97
CA HIS A 333 10.07 -7.16 -10.68
C HIS A 333 11.11 -8.28 -10.87
N GLY A 334 11.81 -8.23 -12.01
CA GLY A 334 12.90 -9.15 -12.34
C GLY A 334 14.25 -8.47 -12.26
N ARG A 335 15.32 -9.25 -12.47
CA ARG A 335 16.73 -8.80 -12.40
C ARG A 335 17.01 -7.50 -13.16
N LEU A 336 16.38 -7.27 -14.32
CA LEU A 336 16.64 -6.11 -15.19
C LEU A 336 15.76 -4.89 -14.90
N SER A 337 14.69 -5.02 -14.11
CA SER A 337 13.72 -3.94 -13.83
C SER A 337 13.84 -3.34 -12.43
N ARG A 338 14.85 -3.78 -11.65
CA ARG A 338 15.05 -3.41 -10.25
C ARG A 338 15.62 -1.99 -10.05
N LEU A 339 15.36 -1.37 -8.89
CA LEU A 339 15.63 0.04 -8.60
C LEU A 339 16.59 0.28 -7.43
N ASN A 340 16.42 -0.43 -6.30
CA ASN A 340 17.33 -0.32 -5.14
C ASN A 340 18.03 -1.65 -4.79
N GLU A 341 17.53 -2.78 -5.27
CA GLU A 341 18.06 -4.09 -4.91
C GLU A 341 19.37 -4.44 -5.64
N SER A 342 20.24 -5.18 -4.95
CA SER A 342 21.39 -5.87 -5.54
C SER A 342 21.14 -7.38 -5.54
N TRP A 343 21.21 -7.99 -6.73
CA TRP A 343 20.98 -9.42 -6.96
C TRP A 343 22.32 -10.10 -7.20
N ASP A 344 22.68 -11.02 -6.30
CA ASP A 344 23.90 -11.80 -6.30
C ASP A 344 23.59 -13.24 -6.75
N PHE A 345 24.16 -13.60 -7.90
CA PHE A 345 23.99 -14.85 -8.62
C PHE A 345 25.34 -15.52 -8.92
N ALA A 346 26.34 -15.31 -8.04
CA ALA A 346 27.60 -16.03 -8.09
C ALA A 346 27.38 -17.56 -7.94
N ALA A 347 28.33 -18.39 -8.37
CA ALA A 347 28.17 -19.85 -8.33
C ALA A 347 27.90 -20.35 -6.88
N GLY A 348 26.72 -20.94 -6.66
CA GLY A 348 26.26 -21.38 -5.34
C GLY A 348 25.60 -20.28 -4.48
N VAL A 349 25.31 -19.11 -5.06
CA VAL A 349 24.62 -17.98 -4.41
C VAL A 349 23.41 -17.58 -5.25
N ASN A 350 22.26 -17.44 -4.60
CA ASN A 350 21.04 -16.86 -5.12
C ASN A 350 20.48 -15.93 -4.03
N ARG A 351 21.03 -14.73 -3.96
CA ARG A 351 20.79 -13.77 -2.87
C ARG A 351 20.33 -12.44 -3.42
N ILE A 352 19.30 -11.86 -2.83
CA ILE A 352 18.88 -10.48 -3.06
C ILE A 352 19.10 -9.70 -1.76
N VAL A 353 19.71 -8.51 -1.87
CA VAL A 353 19.93 -7.59 -0.75
C VAL A 353 19.49 -6.18 -1.11
N GLY A 354 19.16 -5.39 -0.09
CA GLY A 354 18.81 -3.98 -0.26
C GLY A 354 17.32 -3.70 -0.36
N GLY A 355 16.45 -4.68 -0.09
CA GLY A 355 15.00 -4.45 -0.01
C GLY A 355 14.63 -3.45 1.07
N GLN A 356 13.77 -2.49 0.76
CA GLN A 356 13.42 -1.38 1.64
C GLN A 356 11.92 -1.39 1.97
N VAL A 357 11.57 -1.63 3.23
CA VAL A 357 10.19 -1.50 3.71
C VAL A 357 10.10 -0.21 4.52
N VAL A 358 9.45 0.79 3.94
CA VAL A 358 9.44 2.14 4.51
C VAL A 358 8.02 2.53 4.87
N LEU A 359 7.87 3.03 6.09
CA LEU A 359 6.62 3.58 6.61
C LEU A 359 6.78 5.07 6.88
N GLN A 360 5.67 5.80 6.87
CA GLN A 360 5.61 7.23 7.24
C GLN A 360 4.47 7.42 8.24
N GLU A 361 4.50 8.47 9.07
CA GLU A 361 3.34 8.81 9.89
C GLU A 361 2.15 9.20 9.00
N LYS A 362 0.96 8.69 9.35
CA LYS A 362 -0.26 8.91 8.60
C LYS A 362 -0.65 10.39 8.68
N PRO A 363 -0.61 11.14 7.57
CA PRO A 363 -0.88 12.57 7.60
C PRO A 363 -2.36 12.82 7.92
N ASN A 364 -2.64 13.94 8.58
CA ASN A 364 -3.98 14.38 8.97
C ASN A 364 -4.68 13.41 9.96
N ALA A 365 -3.91 12.61 10.71
CA ALA A 365 -4.43 11.81 11.83
C ALA A 365 -4.65 12.63 13.12
N GLU A 366 -4.07 13.84 13.20
CA GLU A 366 -4.17 14.74 14.36
C GLU A 366 -5.18 15.87 14.09
N ASP A 367 -6.13 16.08 15.00
CA ASP A 367 -7.30 16.94 14.78
C ASP A 367 -7.06 18.45 15.00
N TYR A 368 -5.81 18.83 15.28
CA TYR A 368 -5.33 20.19 15.53
C TYR A 368 -4.40 20.73 14.43
N LEU A 369 -4.09 19.99 13.37
CA LEU A 369 -3.17 20.46 12.31
C LEU A 369 -3.82 21.39 11.28
N LEU A 370 -5.16 21.36 11.17
CA LEU A 370 -5.94 22.21 10.27
C LEU A 370 -7.07 22.87 11.07
N LYS A 371 -7.46 24.11 10.71
CA LYS A 371 -8.64 24.76 11.30
C LYS A 371 -9.91 23.91 11.12
N PRO A 372 -10.96 24.09 11.95
CA PRO A 372 -12.30 23.59 11.69
C PRO A 372 -12.76 23.90 10.25
N GLU A 373 -13.50 23.01 9.58
CA GLU A 373 -13.74 23.17 8.14
C GLU A 373 -14.45 24.49 7.76
N ALA A 374 -15.34 24.98 8.61
CA ALA A 374 -16.05 26.25 8.41
C ALA A 374 -15.12 27.48 8.36
N GLU A 375 -13.91 27.40 8.93
CA GLU A 375 -12.90 28.48 8.92
C GLU A 375 -11.86 28.33 7.79
N ARG A 376 -11.91 27.24 7.00
CA ARG A 376 -10.93 27.00 5.94
C ARG A 376 -11.21 27.89 4.74
N GLN A 377 -10.24 28.73 4.37
CA GLN A 377 -10.29 29.49 3.11
C GLN A 377 -10.31 28.54 1.91
N LYS A 378 -11.16 28.85 0.94
CA LYS A 378 -11.35 28.11 -0.32
C LYS A 378 -11.18 29.10 -1.48
N GLY A 379 -10.79 28.62 -2.65
CA GLY A 379 -10.60 29.49 -3.82
C GLY A 379 -11.90 30.14 -4.31
N ASN A 380 -11.77 31.30 -4.96
CA ASN A 380 -12.87 32.14 -5.42
C ASN A 380 -13.23 31.96 -6.91
N LEU A 381 -12.60 31.03 -7.61
CA LEU A 381 -12.91 30.64 -8.99
C LEU A 381 -13.83 29.40 -9.03
N LYS A 382 -14.49 29.16 -10.17
CA LYS A 382 -15.46 28.05 -10.35
C LYS A 382 -14.85 26.65 -10.19
N ASP A 383 -13.56 26.53 -10.44
CA ASP A 383 -12.74 25.32 -10.27
C ASP A 383 -12.21 25.16 -8.84
N GLY A 384 -12.59 26.04 -7.90
CA GLY A 384 -12.08 26.06 -6.53
C GLY A 384 -10.67 26.63 -6.38
N GLN A 385 -10.07 27.16 -7.46
CA GLN A 385 -8.76 27.82 -7.41
C GLN A 385 -8.85 29.29 -6.99
N PHE A 386 -7.71 29.88 -6.65
CA PHE A 386 -7.61 31.31 -6.34
C PHE A 386 -7.32 32.17 -7.57
N SER A 387 -7.97 33.34 -7.64
CA SER A 387 -7.70 34.35 -8.67
C SER A 387 -6.30 34.97 -8.54
N ARG A 388 -5.84 35.25 -7.30
CA ARG A 388 -4.51 35.83 -6.99
C ARG A 388 -3.35 34.93 -7.48
N LYS A 389 -2.46 35.44 -8.34
CA LYS A 389 -1.35 34.66 -8.96
C LYS A 389 -0.03 34.91 -8.23
N GLY A 390 1.11 34.51 -8.83
CA GLY A 390 2.44 34.69 -8.25
C GLY A 390 2.84 33.68 -7.17
N ASN A 391 4.10 33.74 -6.72
CA ASN A 391 4.75 32.68 -5.94
C ASN A 391 5.09 33.05 -4.48
N TYR A 392 4.94 34.31 -4.06
CA TYR A 392 5.36 34.76 -2.73
C TYR A 392 4.30 34.52 -1.67
N GLY A 393 4.65 33.82 -0.60
CA GLY A 393 3.70 33.32 0.40
C GLY A 393 2.81 32.22 -0.16
N THR A 394 3.42 31.20 -0.77
CA THR A 394 2.70 30.07 -1.39
C THR A 394 3.39 28.74 -1.10
N ILE A 395 2.61 27.66 -1.05
CA ILE A 395 3.09 26.26 -1.11
C ILE A 395 2.60 25.66 -2.43
N GLN A 396 3.50 25.03 -3.19
CA GLN A 396 3.25 24.48 -4.51
C GLN A 396 3.85 23.09 -4.68
N GLY A 397 3.22 22.27 -5.51
CA GLY A 397 3.75 20.96 -5.90
C GLY A 397 2.68 20.11 -6.58
N ARG A 398 2.82 18.78 -6.49
CA ARG A 398 1.99 17.82 -7.24
C ARG A 398 1.32 16.77 -6.37
N VAL A 399 0.22 16.23 -6.88
CA VAL A 399 -0.46 15.05 -6.33
C VAL A 399 -0.84 14.10 -7.47
N TRP A 400 -0.44 12.84 -7.33
CA TRP A 400 -0.77 11.77 -8.28
C TRP A 400 -1.04 10.44 -7.58
N TYR A 401 -1.73 9.56 -8.31
CA TYR A 401 -1.77 8.14 -8.03
C TYR A 401 -0.54 7.49 -8.64
N GLU A 402 0.36 7.01 -7.77
CA GLU A 402 1.47 6.14 -8.14
C GLU A 402 0.89 4.82 -8.63
N LEU A 403 1.32 4.36 -9.81
CA LEU A 403 0.99 3.00 -10.28
C LEU A 403 2.22 2.11 -10.37
N ARG A 404 3.32 2.61 -10.95
CA ARG A 404 4.58 1.90 -11.14
C ARG A 404 5.70 2.86 -11.54
N ASP A 405 6.71 2.94 -10.69
CA ASP A 405 8.06 3.40 -11.07
C ASP A 405 8.62 2.61 -12.29
N PRO A 406 9.14 3.29 -13.32
CA PRO A 406 9.83 2.67 -14.45
C PRO A 406 11.26 2.21 -14.07
N SER A 407 11.75 1.19 -14.77
CA SER A 407 13.10 0.63 -14.58
C SER A 407 14.18 1.72 -14.67
N GLY A 408 14.97 1.89 -13.61
CA GLY A 408 16.00 2.92 -13.50
C GLY A 408 15.51 4.29 -13.01
N SER A 409 14.34 4.38 -12.38
CA SER A 409 13.90 5.59 -11.68
C SER A 409 14.82 5.95 -10.50
N ASP A 410 14.61 7.17 -9.96
CA ASP A 410 15.46 7.75 -8.93
C ASP A 410 14.94 7.38 -7.53
N ALA A 411 15.31 6.20 -7.05
CA ALA A 411 14.84 5.56 -5.82
C ALA A 411 14.95 6.39 -4.51
N ARG A 412 15.45 7.63 -4.56
CA ARG A 412 15.43 8.63 -3.48
C ARG A 412 14.06 9.28 -3.29
N MET A 413 13.15 9.16 -4.25
CA MET A 413 11.79 9.71 -4.23
C MET A 413 10.84 8.95 -5.16
N TYR A 414 9.54 9.21 -5.05
CA TYR A 414 8.59 8.98 -6.14
C TYR A 414 8.60 10.15 -7.13
N LYS A 415 8.60 9.87 -8.44
CA LYS A 415 8.62 10.89 -9.51
C LYS A 415 7.49 10.68 -10.51
N LYS A 416 6.52 11.62 -10.54
CA LYS A 416 5.37 11.57 -11.44
C LYS A 416 5.77 11.36 -12.91
N ASP A 417 5.46 10.19 -13.47
CA ASP A 417 5.85 9.80 -14.85
C ASP A 417 4.65 9.55 -15.79
N SER A 418 4.75 8.57 -16.70
CA SER A 418 3.75 8.17 -17.70
C SER A 418 2.76 7.10 -17.22
N TYR A 419 3.13 6.24 -16.26
CA TYR A 419 2.20 5.28 -15.65
C TYR A 419 1.21 5.98 -14.69
N ASP A 420 1.68 7.05 -14.07
CA ASP A 420 0.97 7.77 -13.03
C ASP A 420 -0.20 8.62 -13.51
N ILE A 421 -1.26 8.67 -12.69
CA ILE A 421 -2.46 9.45 -13.02
C ILE A 421 -2.63 10.64 -12.06
N ASN A 422 -2.82 11.83 -12.63
CA ASN A 422 -3.04 13.08 -11.88
C ASN A 422 -4.20 12.94 -10.90
N ALA A 423 -4.02 13.38 -9.65
CA ALA A 423 -5.05 13.30 -8.62
C ALA A 423 -6.05 14.46 -8.71
N THR A 424 -6.52 14.77 -9.91
CA THR A 424 -7.41 15.89 -10.24
C THR A 424 -8.62 15.94 -9.28
N ASN A 425 -8.94 17.15 -8.78
CA ASN A 425 -9.98 17.42 -7.78
C ASN A 425 -9.74 16.87 -6.36
N VAL A 426 -8.68 16.09 -6.09
CA VAL A 426 -8.27 15.82 -4.70
C VAL A 426 -7.91 17.16 -4.05
N LYS A 427 -8.36 17.37 -2.81
CA LYS A 427 -8.11 18.62 -2.08
C LYS A 427 -6.76 18.55 -1.38
N VAL A 428 -5.95 19.60 -1.50
CA VAL A 428 -4.77 19.83 -0.66
C VAL A 428 -5.11 20.95 0.33
N ALA A 429 -4.75 20.74 1.59
CA ALA A 429 -4.90 21.70 2.66
C ALA A 429 -3.53 22.05 3.24
N ALA A 430 -3.32 23.31 3.60
CA ALA A 430 -2.14 23.73 4.35
C ALA A 430 -2.47 24.84 5.35
N SER A 431 -1.66 24.91 6.39
CA SER A 431 -1.83 25.74 7.58
C SER A 431 -0.47 26.17 8.14
N TYR A 432 -0.45 27.22 8.95
CA TYR A 432 0.71 27.59 9.76
C TYR A 432 0.27 28.25 11.07
N LEU A 433 1.13 28.19 12.09
CA LEU A 433 0.80 28.70 13.42
C LEU A 433 0.75 30.22 13.49
N ASN A 434 -0.07 30.72 14.40
CA ASN A 434 -0.11 32.12 14.80
C ASN A 434 1.16 32.51 15.58
N ASP A 435 1.38 33.81 15.76
CA ASP A 435 2.60 34.33 16.38
C ASP A 435 2.70 34.01 17.88
N GLU A 436 1.58 33.86 18.59
CA GLU A 436 1.59 33.51 20.01
C GLU A 436 2.09 32.09 20.23
N VAL A 437 1.57 31.12 19.49
CA VAL A 437 1.97 29.72 19.62
C VAL A 437 3.36 29.49 19.02
N THR A 438 3.71 30.18 17.93
CA THR A 438 5.09 30.24 17.41
C THR A 438 6.08 30.65 18.51
N ARG A 439 5.82 31.77 19.21
CA ARG A 439 6.66 32.23 20.33
C ARG A 439 6.73 31.24 21.50
N LEU A 440 5.64 30.53 21.80
CA LEU A 440 5.62 29.50 22.85
C LEU A 440 6.48 28.27 22.50
N LEU A 441 6.41 27.80 21.24
CA LEU A 441 7.25 26.69 20.77
C LEU A 441 8.73 27.09 20.68
N ASP A 442 9.03 28.29 20.20
CA ASP A 442 10.40 28.82 20.18
C ASP A 442 10.99 28.96 21.57
N GLN A 443 10.18 29.33 22.57
CA GLN A 443 10.62 29.39 23.95
C GLN A 443 10.91 27.98 24.49
N TRP A 444 9.99 27.03 24.25
CA TRP A 444 10.20 25.63 24.65
C TRP A 444 11.50 25.05 24.04
N LYS A 445 11.78 25.30 22.75
CA LYS A 445 13.01 24.85 22.08
C LYS A 445 14.29 25.44 22.70
N LYS A 446 14.25 26.70 23.18
CA LYS A 446 15.40 27.36 23.85
C LYS A 446 15.67 26.77 25.22
N ASP A 447 14.60 26.42 25.94
CA ASP A 447 14.68 25.88 27.30
C ASP A 447 15.06 24.38 27.32
N ASN A 448 14.65 23.62 26.29
CA ASN A 448 14.83 22.16 26.20
C ASN A 448 15.94 21.78 25.20
N LYS A 449 17.18 22.20 25.47
CA LYS A 449 18.33 21.91 24.59
C LYS A 449 18.54 20.41 24.39
N ASN A 450 18.89 20.02 23.16
CA ASN A 450 19.13 18.63 22.72
C ASN A 450 17.87 17.72 22.71
N TYR A 451 16.67 18.29 22.64
CA TYR A 451 15.41 17.54 22.44
C TYR A 451 15.46 16.60 21.21
N LYS A 452 14.62 15.57 21.19
CA LYS A 452 14.35 14.74 20.01
C LYS A 452 13.00 15.09 19.38
N LEU A 453 12.80 14.70 18.12
CA LEU A 453 11.56 14.96 17.39
C LEU A 453 10.32 14.50 18.16
N ASP A 454 10.37 13.30 18.74
CA ASP A 454 9.27 12.75 19.55
C ASP A 454 8.99 13.59 20.82
N ASP A 455 10.02 14.20 21.45
CA ASP A 455 9.85 15.11 22.59
C ASP A 455 9.18 16.43 22.15
N PHE A 456 9.67 17.02 21.05
CA PHE A 456 9.12 18.28 20.54
C PHE A 456 7.69 18.10 20.01
N LYS A 457 7.37 16.96 19.36
CA LYS A 457 6.00 16.64 18.94
C LYS A 457 5.06 16.54 20.15
N ALA A 458 5.46 15.85 21.21
CA ALA A 458 4.68 15.76 22.45
C ALA A 458 4.49 17.14 23.13
N ALA A 459 5.53 17.96 23.17
CA ALA A 459 5.47 19.32 23.71
C ALA A 459 4.57 20.23 22.86
N GLN A 460 4.65 20.14 21.54
CA GLN A 460 3.82 20.92 20.61
C GLN A 460 2.33 20.59 20.78
N ALA A 461 1.97 19.30 20.77
CA ALA A 461 0.59 18.87 20.97
C ALA A 461 0.03 19.34 22.33
N LYS A 462 0.86 19.31 23.38
CA LYS A 462 0.49 19.86 24.71
C LYS A 462 0.26 21.37 24.68
N ILE A 463 1.20 22.14 24.12
CA ILE A 463 1.13 23.62 24.05
C ILE A 463 -0.08 24.06 23.23
N ILE A 464 -0.34 23.43 22.09
CA ILE A 464 -1.53 23.68 21.25
C ILE A 464 -2.81 23.41 22.04
N LYS A 465 -2.92 22.25 22.71
CA LYS A 465 -4.10 21.88 23.51
C LYS A 465 -4.34 22.85 24.68
N GLU A 466 -3.28 23.33 25.35
CA GLU A 466 -3.37 24.34 26.41
C GLU A 466 -3.68 25.75 25.90
N TYR A 467 -3.45 26.01 24.61
CA TYR A 467 -3.87 27.24 23.94
C TYR A 467 -5.33 27.17 23.49
N GLU A 468 -5.75 26.09 22.81
CA GLU A 468 -7.14 25.88 22.39
C GLU A 468 -8.11 25.89 23.57
N ALA A 469 -7.70 25.36 24.73
CA ALA A 469 -8.50 25.39 25.96
C ALA A 469 -8.79 26.80 26.51
N LYS A 470 -8.02 27.82 26.08
CA LYS A 470 -8.16 29.23 26.48
C LYS A 470 -8.76 30.10 25.37
N HIS A 471 -8.41 29.81 24.11
CA HIS A 471 -8.67 30.67 22.95
C HIS A 471 -9.66 30.05 21.94
N GLY A 472 -10.11 28.81 22.15
CA GLY A 472 -11.03 28.07 21.27
C GLY A 472 -10.32 27.13 20.30
N LYS A 473 -11.04 26.15 19.75
CA LYS A 473 -10.46 25.18 18.81
C LYS A 473 -10.00 25.88 17.51
N GLY A 474 -8.83 25.51 16.99
CA GLY A 474 -8.24 26.09 15.77
C GLY A 474 -7.66 27.49 15.93
N SER A 475 -7.65 28.05 17.14
CA SER A 475 -7.18 29.42 17.42
C SER A 475 -5.66 29.60 17.29
N HIS A 476 -4.89 28.53 17.54
CA HIS A 476 -3.43 28.47 17.38
C HIS A 476 -2.96 28.60 15.93
N ILE A 477 -3.84 28.39 14.96
CA ILE A 477 -3.56 28.46 13.53
C ILE A 477 -3.91 29.86 13.01
N ALA A 478 -2.98 30.48 12.30
CA ALA A 478 -3.22 31.78 11.66
C ALA A 478 -4.30 31.68 10.57
N GLU A 479 -4.09 30.81 9.58
CA GLU A 479 -5.05 30.48 8.54
C GLU A 479 -4.92 29.01 8.10
N THR A 480 -5.97 28.47 7.50
CA THR A 480 -5.91 27.23 6.74
C THR A 480 -6.52 27.48 5.38
N VAL A 481 -5.81 27.08 4.33
CA VAL A 481 -6.22 27.28 2.93
C VAL A 481 -6.36 25.90 2.27
N VAL A 482 -7.43 25.71 1.51
CA VAL A 482 -7.73 24.46 0.80
C VAL A 482 -7.95 24.76 -0.68
N VAL A 483 -7.29 24.00 -1.55
CA VAL A 483 -7.44 24.06 -3.01
C VAL A 483 -7.59 22.65 -3.59
N PRO A 484 -8.32 22.47 -4.70
CA PRO A 484 -8.25 21.23 -5.47
C PRO A 484 -6.97 21.16 -6.30
N VAL A 485 -6.53 19.94 -6.59
CA VAL A 485 -5.50 19.62 -7.59
C VAL A 485 -6.07 19.84 -8.99
N ASP A 486 -5.30 20.51 -9.85
CA ASP A 486 -5.68 20.78 -11.24
C ASP A 486 -5.58 19.54 -12.15
N LYS A 487 -6.06 19.68 -13.40
CA LYS A 487 -6.06 18.61 -14.40
C LYS A 487 -4.65 18.09 -14.76
N ASP A 488 -3.62 18.87 -14.48
CA ASP A 488 -2.22 18.57 -14.78
C ASP A 488 -1.48 18.01 -13.55
N GLY A 489 -2.22 17.71 -12.46
CA GLY A 489 -1.71 17.09 -11.24
C GLY A 489 -1.05 18.07 -10.27
N ASN A 490 -1.14 19.38 -10.50
CA ASN A 490 -0.47 20.39 -9.67
C ASN A 490 -1.45 21.05 -8.70
N TYR A 491 -0.91 21.64 -7.64
CA TYR A 491 -1.66 22.50 -6.73
C TYR A 491 -0.82 23.73 -6.35
N ARG A 492 -1.51 24.82 -6.00
CA ARG A 492 -0.90 26.02 -5.43
C ARG A 492 -1.79 26.58 -4.33
N ILE A 493 -1.28 26.60 -3.11
CA ILE A 493 -1.90 27.24 -1.95
C ILE A 493 -1.28 28.63 -1.75
N PRO A 494 -1.99 29.73 -2.04
CA PRO A 494 -1.55 31.07 -1.68
C PRO A 494 -2.07 31.48 -0.31
N PHE A 495 -1.16 31.69 0.63
CA PHE A 495 -1.49 32.25 1.95
C PHE A 495 -1.70 33.76 1.87
N ARG A 496 -2.45 34.29 2.85
CA ARG A 496 -2.56 35.73 3.09
C ARG A 496 -1.28 36.24 3.76
N GLY A 497 -0.78 35.48 4.74
CA GLY A 497 0.31 35.87 5.64
C GLY A 497 -0.16 36.76 6.79
N LEU A 498 0.72 36.98 7.76
CA LEU A 498 0.53 37.88 8.90
C LEU A 498 1.33 39.18 8.68
N TYR A 499 0.76 40.32 9.10
CA TYR A 499 1.53 41.58 9.06
C TYR A 499 2.68 41.53 10.08
N GLY A 500 3.88 41.81 9.63
CA GLY A 500 5.11 41.75 10.43
C GLY A 500 6.28 41.17 9.65
N VAL A 501 7.50 41.38 10.16
CA VAL A 501 8.75 40.77 9.68
C VAL A 501 8.84 39.31 10.14
N SER A 502 8.40 39.04 11.36
CA SER A 502 8.37 37.73 12.01
C SER A 502 7.39 37.76 13.20
N ALA A 503 7.12 36.61 13.82
CA ALA A 503 6.34 36.50 15.05
C ALA A 503 6.90 37.29 16.26
N THR A 504 8.04 37.97 16.15
CA THR A 504 8.61 38.83 17.20
C THR A 504 8.87 40.27 16.76
N GLN A 505 8.65 40.63 15.49
CA GLN A 505 9.04 41.94 14.95
C GLN A 505 8.01 42.48 13.94
N ALA A 506 7.38 43.61 14.26
CA ALA A 506 6.41 44.27 13.39
C ALA A 506 7.03 44.98 12.18
N ASN A 507 8.16 45.69 12.37
CA ASN A 507 8.81 46.48 11.33
C ASN A 507 10.34 46.39 11.41
N SER A 508 11.01 46.66 10.28
CA SER A 508 12.47 46.78 10.19
C SER A 508 12.89 48.15 9.63
N GLY A 509 14.20 48.42 9.61
CA GLY A 509 14.75 49.66 9.05
C GLY A 509 14.40 50.93 9.84
N ALA A 510 14.58 52.08 9.18
CA ALA A 510 14.32 53.39 9.77
C ALA A 510 12.81 53.64 9.98
N LYS A 511 12.46 54.46 10.99
CA LYS A 511 11.06 54.73 11.39
C LYS A 511 10.13 55.18 10.25
N ILE A 512 10.66 55.80 9.19
CA ILE A 512 9.87 56.19 8.00
C ILE A 512 9.31 54.99 7.21
N SER A 513 9.98 53.84 7.28
CA SER A 513 9.55 52.55 6.72
C SER A 513 8.62 51.76 7.65
N HIS A 514 8.35 52.22 8.88
CA HIS A 514 7.45 51.50 9.79
C HIS A 514 6.01 51.75 9.33
N LYS A 515 5.36 50.71 8.80
CA LYS A 515 4.03 50.75 8.17
C LYS A 515 3.05 49.68 8.68
N VAL A 516 3.52 48.68 9.42
CA VAL A 516 2.67 47.79 10.21
C VAL A 516 2.41 48.49 11.54
N SER A 517 1.14 48.75 11.87
CA SER A 517 0.78 49.30 13.18
C SER A 517 0.68 48.21 14.26
N ASP A 518 0.79 48.59 15.54
CA ASP A 518 0.70 47.65 16.68
C ASP A 518 -0.62 46.85 16.70
N LYS A 519 -1.68 47.39 16.09
CA LYS A 519 -2.99 46.72 15.94
C LYS A 519 -3.04 45.77 14.74
N GLU A 520 -2.17 45.94 13.75
CA GLU A 520 -2.08 45.05 12.58
C GLU A 520 -1.07 43.91 12.82
N PHE A 521 -0.03 44.14 13.62
CA PHE A 521 1.01 43.16 13.89
C PHE A 521 0.45 41.81 14.37
N GLY A 522 0.87 40.71 13.73
CA GLY A 522 0.40 39.36 14.02
C GLY A 522 -1.05 39.07 13.61
N THR A 523 -1.72 39.98 12.91
CA THR A 523 -3.04 39.75 12.29
C THR A 523 -2.90 39.38 10.80
N LEU A 524 -3.88 38.65 10.26
CA LEU A 524 -3.91 38.29 8.84
C LEU A 524 -3.95 39.53 7.93
N VAL A 525 -3.15 39.49 6.86
CA VAL A 525 -3.16 40.50 5.79
C VAL A 525 -4.56 40.62 5.19
N LYS A 526 -5.06 41.86 5.08
CA LYS A 526 -6.37 42.20 4.49
C LYS A 526 -6.36 42.04 2.97
N ASP A 527 -7.53 41.86 2.34
CA ASP A 527 -7.59 41.61 0.89
C ASP A 527 -7.17 42.85 0.09
N GLU A 528 -7.39 44.05 0.62
CA GLU A 528 -6.93 45.33 0.06
C GLU A 528 -5.40 45.43 -0.01
N ASP A 529 -4.69 44.87 0.97
CA ASP A 529 -3.23 44.86 1.04
C ASP A 529 -2.60 43.66 0.32
N LEU A 530 -3.35 42.60 0.04
CA LEU A 530 -2.80 41.31 -0.37
C LEU A 530 -2.12 41.36 -1.75
N ASP A 531 -1.05 40.56 -1.90
CA ASP A 531 -0.26 40.36 -3.11
C ASP A 531 0.60 39.10 -2.94
N ASN A 532 0.60 38.20 -3.93
CA ASN A 532 1.50 37.04 -3.99
C ASN A 532 2.41 37.09 -5.24
N GLU A 533 2.32 38.14 -6.07
CA GLU A 533 3.03 38.40 -7.33
C GLU A 533 4.27 39.28 -7.14
N THR A 534 4.25 40.25 -6.22
CA THR A 534 5.35 41.21 -6.03
C THR A 534 6.14 40.97 -4.73
N LEU A 535 7.36 40.43 -4.83
CA LEU A 535 8.29 40.29 -3.69
C LEU A 535 8.50 41.63 -2.97
N MET A 536 8.72 42.69 -3.74
CA MET A 536 9.04 44.02 -3.21
C MET A 536 7.90 44.62 -2.37
N LYS A 537 6.64 44.22 -2.52
CA LYS A 537 5.52 44.80 -1.73
C LYS A 537 5.67 44.52 -0.22
N TRP A 538 6.46 43.51 0.15
CA TRP A 538 6.52 42.96 1.51
C TRP A 538 7.87 43.14 2.23
N ASN A 539 8.86 43.77 1.60
CA ASN A 539 10.23 43.82 2.14
C ASN A 539 10.51 45.04 3.05
N GLY A 540 9.57 45.98 3.20
CA GLY A 540 9.73 47.16 4.06
C GLY A 540 10.56 48.31 3.46
N THR A 541 10.73 48.38 2.14
CA THR A 541 11.23 49.63 1.51
C THR A 541 10.22 50.76 1.78
N ILE A 542 10.67 52.02 1.71
CA ILE A 542 9.88 53.20 2.10
C ILE A 542 8.49 53.18 1.44
N GLY A 543 7.45 53.05 2.28
CA GLY A 543 6.03 53.01 1.86
C GLY A 543 5.36 51.63 1.95
N GLN A 544 6.12 50.55 2.09
CA GLN A 544 5.61 49.17 2.08
C GLN A 544 5.39 48.61 3.50
N LYS A 545 4.44 47.68 3.64
CA LYS A 545 4.25 46.89 4.87
C LYS A 545 5.14 45.65 4.84
N HIS A 546 5.38 45.05 6.00
CA HIS A 546 5.97 43.73 6.09
C HIS A 546 4.88 42.65 6.18
N ARG A 547 5.16 41.48 5.58
CA ARG A 547 4.38 40.25 5.71
C ARG A 547 5.31 39.08 5.94
N HIS A 548 4.91 38.17 6.83
CA HIS A 548 5.57 36.89 7.03
C HIS A 548 4.55 35.74 7.10
N ILE A 549 5.09 34.52 7.09
CA ILE A 549 4.42 33.24 7.37
C ILE A 549 5.38 32.52 8.32
N ASN A 550 4.89 31.86 9.35
CA ASN A 550 5.72 31.14 10.32
C ASN A 550 6.19 29.80 9.73
N THR A 551 7.18 29.87 8.82
CA THR A 551 7.65 28.76 7.97
C THR A 551 8.25 27.58 8.72
N ASP A 552 8.62 27.79 9.98
CA ASP A 552 9.20 26.77 10.88
C ASP A 552 8.12 25.92 11.57
N TYR A 553 6.84 26.33 11.42
CA TYR A 553 5.65 25.69 11.98
C TYR A 553 4.51 25.68 10.95
N VAL A 554 4.78 25.01 9.82
CA VAL A 554 3.84 24.80 8.71
C VAL A 554 3.36 23.35 8.73
N TYR A 555 2.17 23.11 8.20
CA TYR A 555 1.72 21.78 7.85
C TYR A 555 1.00 21.80 6.50
N ALA A 556 1.19 20.76 5.68
CA ALA A 556 0.45 20.57 4.43
C ALA A 556 0.10 19.09 4.23
N THR A 557 -1.08 18.82 3.69
CA THR A 557 -1.62 17.46 3.49
C THR A 557 -2.59 17.40 2.32
N VAL A 558 -2.71 16.24 1.69
CA VAL A 558 -3.92 15.87 0.95
C VAL A 558 -5.07 15.56 1.90
N LEU A 559 -6.30 15.81 1.45
CA LEU A 559 -7.56 15.46 2.12
C LEU A 559 -8.25 14.36 1.31
N VAL A 560 -7.81 13.12 1.53
CA VAL A 560 -8.28 11.92 0.84
C VAL A 560 -8.16 10.72 1.78
N ASN A 561 -9.12 9.80 1.70
CA ASN A 561 -9.18 8.62 2.55
C ASN A 561 -8.64 7.40 1.80
N ASN A 562 -8.19 6.38 2.55
CA ASN A 562 -7.96 4.99 2.11
C ASN A 562 -6.81 4.75 1.12
N TYR A 563 -6.02 5.78 0.82
CA TYR A 563 -4.71 5.62 0.17
C TYR A 563 -3.60 5.76 1.20
N ALA A 564 -2.54 4.96 1.05
CA ALA A 564 -1.28 5.26 1.72
C ALA A 564 -0.67 6.50 1.05
N ILE A 565 -0.31 7.48 1.89
CA ILE A 565 0.24 8.77 1.45
C ILE A 565 1.74 8.78 1.75
N TRP A 566 2.56 8.98 0.72
CA TRP A 566 3.92 9.51 0.87
C TRP A 566 3.91 11.02 0.69
N SER A 567 4.79 11.72 1.40
CA SER A 567 5.16 13.11 1.10
C SER A 567 6.64 13.36 1.33
N ASN A 568 7.27 14.17 0.48
CA ASN A 568 8.68 14.57 0.63
C ASN A 568 8.91 15.70 1.67
N ASN A 569 7.87 16.07 2.41
CA ASN A 569 7.86 17.13 3.40
C ASN A 569 6.70 16.89 4.40
N TYR A 570 6.76 17.48 5.60
CA TYR A 570 5.78 17.29 6.68
C TYR A 570 5.58 15.82 7.10
N GLN A 571 6.67 15.04 7.08
CA GLN A 571 6.69 13.60 7.31
C GLN A 571 6.21 13.20 8.71
N SER A 572 6.35 14.10 9.69
CA SER A 572 6.17 13.82 11.11
C SER A 572 4.74 14.11 11.60
N ASN A 573 3.80 14.42 10.71
CA ASN A 573 2.38 14.67 11.01
C ASN A 573 2.21 15.62 12.23
N MET A 574 2.86 16.78 12.13
CA MET A 574 2.90 17.87 13.11
C MET A 574 3.16 19.22 12.39
N PHE A 575 3.15 20.34 13.10
CA PHE A 575 3.69 21.58 12.53
C PHE A 575 5.22 21.55 12.58
N GLU A 576 5.85 21.62 11.42
CA GLU A 576 7.31 21.53 11.29
C GLU A 576 7.83 22.48 10.20
N GLY A 577 9.15 22.58 10.08
CA GLY A 577 9.78 23.37 9.04
C GLY A 577 9.63 22.71 7.68
N THR A 578 9.73 23.48 6.60
CA THR A 578 9.95 22.92 5.27
C THR A 578 11.32 22.23 5.23
N SER A 579 11.35 20.91 5.02
CA SER A 579 12.57 20.07 5.06
C SER A 579 13.69 20.61 4.17
N ASP A 580 14.94 20.43 4.61
CA ASP A 580 16.17 20.81 3.93
C ASP A 580 16.72 19.73 2.97
N ALA A 581 15.96 18.64 2.75
CA ALA A 581 16.33 17.54 1.89
C ALA A 581 16.80 18.00 0.48
N ALA A 582 17.97 17.53 0.06
CA ALA A 582 18.68 18.08 -1.09
C ALA A 582 17.86 18.10 -2.39
N LEU A 583 17.86 19.23 -3.11
CA LEU A 583 17.21 19.34 -4.41
C LEU A 583 17.86 18.38 -5.45
N PRO A 584 17.08 17.75 -6.34
CA PRO A 584 15.64 17.94 -6.58
C PRO A 584 14.71 17.05 -5.72
N VAL A 585 15.21 16.41 -4.66
CA VAL A 585 14.43 15.47 -3.83
C VAL A 585 13.44 16.20 -2.92
N GLY A 586 13.95 17.10 -2.09
CA GLY A 586 13.15 17.83 -1.12
C GLY A 586 12.36 19.00 -1.70
N PRO A 587 11.56 19.66 -0.85
CA PRO A 587 10.92 20.93 -1.18
C PRO A 587 11.97 22.02 -1.41
N SER A 588 11.65 23.02 -2.22
CA SER A 588 12.46 24.22 -2.40
C SER A 588 11.80 25.40 -1.68
N SER A 589 12.46 25.94 -0.66
CA SER A 589 11.99 27.10 0.10
C SER A 589 12.80 28.34 -0.28
N LEU A 590 12.17 29.28 -0.98
CA LEU A 590 12.77 30.54 -1.43
C LEU A 590 12.17 31.75 -0.69
N ALA A 591 12.84 32.90 -0.83
CA ALA A 591 12.55 34.13 -0.10
C ALA A 591 11.06 34.53 -0.09
N SER A 592 10.62 35.06 1.06
CA SER A 592 9.20 35.38 1.35
C SER A 592 8.26 34.18 1.18
N ALA A 593 8.66 33.02 1.70
CA ALA A 593 7.88 31.77 1.71
C ALA A 593 7.34 31.41 0.31
N ASN A 594 8.23 31.39 -0.68
CA ASN A 594 7.98 30.78 -1.98
C ASN A 594 8.40 29.31 -1.90
N ILE A 595 7.48 28.46 -1.41
CA ILE A 595 7.72 27.03 -1.18
C ILE A 595 7.17 26.25 -2.38
N SER A 596 8.01 25.40 -2.97
CA SER A 596 7.69 24.59 -4.14
C SER A 596 8.22 23.16 -3.99
N ASN A 597 7.85 22.26 -4.91
CA ASN A 597 8.19 20.83 -4.87
C ASN A 597 7.74 20.12 -3.57
N THR A 598 6.66 20.59 -2.92
CA THR A 598 5.98 19.84 -1.85
C THR A 598 5.01 18.86 -2.50
N ASN A 599 5.35 17.57 -2.54
CA ASN A 599 4.62 16.58 -3.32
C ASN A 599 3.93 15.56 -2.41
N PHE A 600 2.76 15.09 -2.83
CA PHE A 600 2.02 14.00 -2.18
C PHE A 600 1.74 12.88 -3.18
N VAL A 601 1.92 11.64 -2.76
CA VAL A 601 1.70 10.48 -3.62
C VAL A 601 0.70 9.53 -2.99
N LEU A 602 -0.33 9.20 -3.76
CA LEU A 602 -1.35 8.23 -3.43
C LEU A 602 -0.82 6.88 -3.89
N VAL A 603 -0.11 6.19 -3.00
CA VAL A 603 0.59 4.93 -3.29
C VAL A 603 -0.43 3.86 -3.66
N ALA A 604 -0.13 3.09 -4.72
CA ALA A 604 -1.01 2.02 -5.17
C ALA A 604 -1.31 1.00 -4.05
N PRO A 605 -2.56 0.49 -4.01
CA PRO A 605 -2.86 -0.84 -3.47
C PRO A 605 -1.86 -1.90 -3.91
N GLN A 606 -1.73 -2.97 -3.12
CA GLN A 606 -0.97 -4.16 -3.50
C GLN A 606 -1.94 -5.22 -4.06
N PRO A 607 -2.01 -5.44 -5.39
CA PRO A 607 -3.03 -6.32 -5.95
C PRO A 607 -2.80 -7.78 -5.57
N MET A 608 -3.88 -8.55 -5.51
CA MET A 608 -3.85 -9.99 -5.28
C MET A 608 -4.68 -10.69 -6.34
N HIS A 609 -4.18 -11.85 -6.77
CA HIS A 609 -4.79 -12.74 -7.75
C HIS A 609 -4.70 -14.16 -7.19
N ASP A 610 -5.73 -14.97 -7.41
CA ASP A 610 -5.93 -16.27 -6.79
C ASP A 610 -6.78 -17.13 -7.75
N ILE A 611 -6.31 -18.35 -8.06
CA ILE A 611 -7.00 -19.32 -8.92
C ILE A 611 -7.77 -20.29 -8.02
N LEU A 612 -9.09 -20.36 -8.22
CA LEU A 612 -10.01 -20.74 -7.14
C LEU A 612 -10.04 -22.24 -6.79
N VAL A 613 -9.85 -23.11 -7.80
CA VAL A 613 -10.12 -24.56 -7.70
C VAL A 613 -8.87 -25.40 -7.89
N TYR A 614 -7.83 -24.86 -8.53
CA TYR A 614 -6.65 -25.62 -8.95
C TYR A 614 -5.38 -24.95 -8.45
N ASP A 615 -4.39 -25.75 -8.08
CA ASP A 615 -3.11 -25.30 -7.51
C ASP A 615 -1.93 -26.13 -8.05
N ASN A 616 -0.75 -25.97 -7.44
CA ASN A 616 0.47 -26.69 -7.82
C ASN A 616 0.82 -27.83 -6.85
N THR A 617 -0.09 -28.27 -5.98
CA THR A 617 0.16 -29.32 -4.97
C THR A 617 -0.95 -30.37 -4.92
N ASP A 618 -2.15 -30.00 -4.49
CA ASP A 618 -3.19 -30.93 -4.05
C ASP A 618 -4.35 -31.00 -5.03
N ASN A 619 -4.66 -29.90 -5.73
CA ASN A 619 -5.78 -29.78 -6.65
C ASN A 619 -5.28 -29.62 -8.10
N LEU A 620 -4.76 -30.70 -8.69
CA LEU A 620 -4.27 -30.70 -10.07
C LEU A 620 -5.43 -30.67 -11.09
N ALA A 621 -5.25 -29.90 -12.17
CA ALA A 621 -6.23 -29.83 -13.26
C ALA A 621 -6.04 -30.95 -14.30
N LYS A 622 -7.13 -31.31 -14.99
CA LYS A 622 -7.15 -32.29 -16.09
C LYS A 622 -7.50 -31.64 -17.45
N PRO A 623 -7.26 -32.29 -18.59
CA PRO A 623 -7.78 -31.89 -19.90
C PRO A 623 -9.27 -31.49 -19.85
N GLY A 624 -9.64 -30.41 -20.54
CA GLY A 624 -11.01 -29.90 -20.58
C GLY A 624 -11.54 -29.28 -19.28
N ASN A 625 -10.76 -29.23 -18.20
CA ASN A 625 -11.11 -28.49 -16.98
C ASN A 625 -11.02 -26.98 -17.21
N THR A 626 -11.90 -26.19 -16.62
CA THR A 626 -11.87 -24.72 -16.71
C THR A 626 -11.47 -24.11 -15.38
N ALA A 627 -10.34 -23.41 -15.37
CA ALA A 627 -9.89 -22.62 -14.23
C ALA A 627 -10.55 -21.23 -14.23
N GLU A 628 -11.03 -20.81 -13.06
CA GLU A 628 -11.49 -19.46 -12.79
C GLU A 628 -10.59 -18.77 -11.76
N SER A 629 -10.52 -17.44 -11.82
CA SER A 629 -9.65 -16.63 -10.96
C SER A 629 -10.39 -15.43 -10.36
N THR A 630 -9.97 -15.00 -9.19
CA THR A 630 -10.42 -13.75 -8.55
C THR A 630 -9.27 -12.75 -8.45
N THR A 631 -9.60 -11.45 -8.47
CA THR A 631 -8.62 -10.36 -8.34
C THR A 631 -9.14 -9.29 -7.40
N GLY A 632 -8.30 -8.78 -6.50
CA GLY A 632 -8.62 -7.71 -5.57
C GLY A 632 -7.43 -6.78 -5.30
N GLY A 633 -7.68 -5.63 -4.68
CA GLY A 633 -6.63 -4.66 -4.40
C GLY A 633 -6.10 -3.93 -5.64
N LEU A 634 -6.96 -3.68 -6.64
CA LEU A 634 -6.67 -2.80 -7.78
C LEU A 634 -7.08 -1.35 -7.45
N VAL A 635 -6.48 -0.36 -8.14
CA VAL A 635 -7.02 1.02 -8.10
C VAL A 635 -8.40 1.02 -8.80
N PRO A 636 -9.48 1.53 -8.15
CA PRO A 636 -10.84 1.48 -8.67
C PRO A 636 -11.08 2.19 -10.01
N SER A 637 -12.09 1.73 -10.75
CA SER A 637 -12.59 2.33 -12.01
C SER A 637 -11.49 2.54 -13.07
N ARG A 638 -10.62 1.54 -13.26
CA ARG A 638 -9.55 1.55 -14.27
C ARG A 638 -9.48 0.24 -15.04
N GLU A 639 -8.93 0.33 -16.26
CA GLU A 639 -8.63 -0.83 -17.09
C GLU A 639 -7.31 -1.49 -16.66
N TYR A 640 -7.30 -2.82 -16.74
CA TYR A 640 -6.15 -3.71 -16.52
C TYR A 640 -6.20 -4.82 -17.57
N GLN A 641 -5.07 -5.47 -17.84
CA GLN A 641 -5.03 -6.66 -18.70
C GLN A 641 -4.84 -7.93 -17.87
N ILE A 642 -5.63 -8.97 -18.13
CA ILE A 642 -5.37 -10.33 -17.64
C ILE A 642 -4.87 -11.17 -18.82
N ARG A 643 -3.76 -11.90 -18.61
CA ARG A 643 -3.17 -12.80 -19.60
C ARG A 643 -2.81 -14.14 -18.97
N TRP A 644 -3.10 -15.21 -19.70
CA TRP A 644 -2.71 -16.57 -19.35
C TRP A 644 -1.37 -16.97 -19.97
N PHE A 645 -0.64 -17.83 -19.27
CA PHE A 645 0.63 -18.40 -19.67
C PHE A 645 0.58 -19.92 -19.51
N LYS A 646 1.39 -20.63 -20.30
CA LYS A 646 1.67 -22.06 -20.19
C LYS A 646 3.17 -22.29 -20.26
N ASP A 647 3.73 -23.01 -19.29
CA ASP A 647 5.18 -23.24 -19.15
C ASP A 647 6.00 -21.93 -19.30
N GLY A 648 5.52 -20.85 -18.68
CA GLY A 648 6.14 -19.51 -18.69
C GLY A 648 6.00 -18.70 -19.99
N LYS A 649 5.19 -19.16 -20.96
CA LYS A 649 4.96 -18.51 -22.26
C LYS A 649 3.50 -18.05 -22.39
N ALA A 650 3.27 -16.81 -22.82
CA ALA A 650 1.92 -16.27 -22.95
C ALA A 650 1.09 -17.03 -24.00
N ILE A 651 -0.19 -17.27 -23.71
CA ILE A 651 -1.16 -17.99 -24.56
C ILE A 651 -2.46 -17.19 -24.72
N GLY A 652 -3.22 -17.45 -25.77
CA GLY A 652 -4.42 -16.67 -26.12
C GLY A 652 -4.10 -15.20 -26.45
N GLU A 653 -5.04 -14.30 -26.15
CA GLU A 653 -4.86 -12.83 -26.22
C GLU A 653 -5.03 -12.20 -24.82
N ALA A 654 -4.51 -10.99 -24.62
CA ALA A 654 -4.68 -10.24 -23.37
C ALA A 654 -6.09 -9.67 -23.26
N THR A 655 -6.81 -10.01 -22.20
CA THR A 655 -8.20 -9.56 -21.99
C THR A 655 -8.22 -8.32 -21.12
N THR A 656 -8.75 -7.20 -21.64
CA THR A 656 -8.97 -5.98 -20.85
C THR A 656 -10.14 -6.18 -19.88
N VAL A 657 -9.93 -5.87 -18.60
CA VAL A 657 -10.93 -5.91 -17.52
C VAL A 657 -10.99 -4.55 -16.82
N MET A 658 -12.19 -4.13 -16.44
CA MET A 658 -12.42 -2.90 -15.65
C MET A 658 -12.50 -3.25 -14.16
N SER A 659 -11.78 -2.52 -13.32
CA SER A 659 -11.88 -2.67 -11.86
C SER A 659 -13.15 -2.04 -11.29
N THR A 660 -13.74 -2.68 -10.28
CA THR A 660 -14.93 -2.16 -9.58
C THR A 660 -14.58 -1.00 -8.62
N ALA A 661 -15.59 -0.42 -7.95
CA ALA A 661 -15.39 0.59 -6.91
C ALA A 661 -14.61 0.05 -5.71
N GLU A 662 -14.68 -1.26 -5.46
CA GLU A 662 -14.00 -2.01 -4.40
C GLU A 662 -12.58 -2.45 -4.82
N GLY A 663 -12.16 -2.18 -6.06
CA GLY A 663 -10.86 -2.58 -6.58
C GLY A 663 -10.75 -4.08 -6.89
N THR A 664 -11.86 -4.76 -7.24
CA THR A 664 -11.83 -6.13 -7.76
C THR A 664 -11.96 -6.17 -9.28
N ALA A 665 -11.63 -7.29 -9.92
CA ALA A 665 -11.86 -7.50 -11.35
C ALA A 665 -12.50 -8.88 -11.61
N LYS A 666 -13.14 -9.02 -12.78
CA LYS A 666 -13.81 -10.27 -13.19
C LYS A 666 -12.79 -11.35 -13.56
N SER A 667 -13.16 -12.61 -13.32
CA SER A 667 -12.48 -13.79 -13.86
C SER A 667 -12.36 -13.70 -15.39
N VAL A 668 -11.21 -14.12 -15.91
CA VAL A 668 -11.00 -14.44 -17.33
C VAL A 668 -10.65 -15.93 -17.37
N PRO A 669 -11.63 -16.81 -17.59
CA PRO A 669 -11.42 -18.25 -17.42
C PRO A 669 -10.55 -18.87 -18.54
N LEU A 670 -9.84 -19.95 -18.21
CA LEU A 670 -9.08 -20.76 -19.16
C LEU A 670 -9.48 -22.23 -19.07
N THR A 671 -9.81 -22.84 -20.20
CA THR A 671 -9.96 -24.31 -20.31
C THR A 671 -8.61 -24.94 -20.67
N VAL A 672 -8.20 -25.96 -19.91
CA VAL A 672 -7.00 -26.77 -20.16
C VAL A 672 -7.15 -27.53 -21.48
N GLU A 673 -6.09 -27.51 -22.31
CA GLU A 673 -6.04 -28.20 -23.60
C GLU A 673 -6.43 -29.70 -23.50
N ASN A 674 -7.30 -30.14 -24.41
CA ASN A 674 -7.83 -31.52 -24.43
C ASN A 674 -6.79 -32.59 -24.80
N ASP A 675 -5.69 -32.20 -25.45
CA ASP A 675 -4.62 -33.05 -25.95
C ASP A 675 -3.31 -32.90 -25.17
N LEU A 676 -3.39 -32.53 -23.89
CA LEU A 676 -2.25 -32.38 -22.99
C LEU A 676 -1.48 -33.71 -22.83
N THR A 677 -0.28 -33.79 -23.44
CA THR A 677 0.55 -34.99 -23.52
C THR A 677 1.62 -35.13 -22.42
N LYS A 678 1.90 -34.04 -21.69
CA LYS A 678 2.84 -33.97 -20.57
C LYS A 678 2.28 -33.03 -19.49
N PRO A 679 2.75 -33.07 -18.23
CA PRO A 679 2.46 -32.03 -17.26
C PRO A 679 2.80 -30.63 -17.80
N ALA A 680 2.01 -29.63 -17.42
CA ALA A 680 2.22 -28.24 -17.77
C ALA A 680 1.76 -27.31 -16.64
N ILE A 681 2.45 -26.19 -16.48
CA ILE A 681 2.07 -25.15 -15.51
C ILE A 681 1.29 -24.08 -16.24
N TYR A 682 0.10 -23.75 -15.75
CA TYR A 682 -0.72 -22.65 -16.25
C TYR A 682 -0.72 -21.51 -15.24
N THR A 683 -0.34 -20.30 -15.68
CA THR A 683 -0.25 -19.10 -14.84
C THR A 683 -1.26 -18.07 -15.34
N SER A 684 -2.03 -17.45 -14.44
CA SER A 684 -2.81 -16.25 -14.73
C SER A 684 -2.13 -15.04 -14.10
N ALA A 685 -2.05 -13.95 -14.85
CA ALA A 685 -1.33 -12.75 -14.45
C ALA A 685 -2.08 -11.47 -14.82
N VAL A 686 -2.04 -10.49 -13.92
CA VAL A 686 -2.70 -9.18 -14.04
C VAL A 686 -1.66 -8.10 -14.32
N PHE A 687 -1.90 -7.22 -15.29
CA PHE A 687 -0.99 -6.17 -15.76
C PHE A 687 -1.69 -4.80 -15.83
N LEU A 688 -0.92 -3.71 -15.88
CA LEU A 688 -1.47 -2.39 -16.20
C LEU A 688 -1.93 -2.35 -17.67
N GLN A 689 -3.00 -1.61 -17.96
CA GLN A 689 -3.45 -1.40 -19.34
C GLN A 689 -2.35 -0.72 -20.17
N GLY A 690 -2.03 -1.30 -21.33
CA GLY A 690 -0.98 -0.82 -22.23
C GLY A 690 0.44 -1.33 -21.93
N GLU A 691 0.64 -2.19 -20.93
CA GLU A 691 1.91 -2.92 -20.77
C GLU A 691 2.01 -4.16 -21.66
N GLU A 692 3.25 -4.53 -21.98
CA GLU A 692 3.58 -5.81 -22.63
C GLU A 692 3.25 -6.99 -21.68
N THR A 693 2.40 -7.90 -22.13
CA THR A 693 1.90 -9.06 -21.34
C THR A 693 2.58 -10.39 -21.68
N ASP A 694 3.73 -10.36 -22.34
CA ASP A 694 4.44 -11.56 -22.81
C ASP A 694 5.51 -12.08 -21.83
N ASP A 695 5.66 -11.42 -20.67
CA ASP A 695 6.57 -11.79 -19.60
C ASP A 695 5.94 -11.54 -18.22
N LEU A 696 6.31 -12.33 -17.20
CA LEU A 696 5.72 -12.25 -15.86
C LEU A 696 6.41 -11.22 -14.95
N SER A 697 7.58 -10.68 -15.33
CA SER A 697 8.32 -9.67 -14.55
C SER A 697 7.73 -8.25 -14.59
N SER A 698 6.64 -8.05 -15.35
CA SER A 698 5.79 -6.85 -15.32
C SER A 698 4.44 -7.09 -14.61
N ALA A 699 4.09 -8.31 -14.18
CA ALA A 699 2.78 -8.55 -13.56
C ALA A 699 2.60 -7.79 -12.24
N LEU A 700 1.39 -7.36 -11.93
CA LEU A 700 1.00 -6.77 -10.65
C LEU A 700 0.72 -7.85 -9.59
N ALA A 701 0.03 -8.90 -10.02
CA ALA A 701 -0.26 -10.10 -9.25
C ALA A 701 -0.35 -11.29 -10.22
N VAL A 702 0.01 -12.48 -9.73
CA VAL A 702 0.01 -13.74 -10.48
C VAL A 702 -0.42 -14.87 -9.57
N ASP A 703 -0.94 -15.94 -10.16
CA ASP A 703 -1.09 -17.25 -9.53
C ASP A 703 -0.99 -18.37 -10.57
N SER A 704 -0.69 -19.61 -10.16
CA SER A 704 -0.56 -20.75 -11.08
C SER A 704 -1.14 -22.05 -10.56
N PHE A 705 -1.47 -22.96 -11.48
CA PHE A 705 -1.78 -24.35 -11.19
C PHE A 705 -1.03 -25.31 -12.12
N THR A 706 -0.88 -26.56 -11.68
CA THR A 706 -0.33 -27.65 -12.48
C THR A 706 -1.46 -28.48 -13.10
N ALA A 707 -1.38 -28.73 -14.41
CA ALA A 707 -2.27 -29.64 -15.13
C ALA A 707 -1.53 -30.91 -15.55
N VAL A 708 -2.24 -32.05 -15.55
CA VAL A 708 -1.66 -33.37 -15.83
C VAL A 708 -2.46 -34.16 -16.88
N PRO A 709 -1.79 -34.95 -17.75
CA PRO A 709 -2.48 -35.84 -18.70
C PRO A 709 -3.32 -36.91 -17.98
N ASP A 710 -4.48 -37.27 -18.53
CA ASP A 710 -5.39 -38.26 -17.92
C ASP A 710 -4.69 -39.57 -17.53
N LYS A 711 -3.80 -40.06 -18.41
CA LYS A 711 -3.02 -41.31 -18.24
C LYS A 711 -2.02 -41.29 -17.07
N GLU A 712 -1.67 -40.11 -16.54
CA GLU A 712 -0.94 -40.03 -15.27
C GLU A 712 -1.91 -40.12 -14.07
N THR A 713 -3.12 -39.56 -14.19
CA THR A 713 -4.09 -39.49 -13.09
C THR A 713 -4.65 -40.86 -12.67
N ASP A 714 -4.65 -41.84 -13.56
CA ASP A 714 -4.97 -43.23 -13.25
C ASP A 714 -4.02 -43.84 -12.20
N LYS A 715 -2.77 -43.35 -12.09
CA LYS A 715 -1.78 -43.82 -11.10
C LYS A 715 -1.96 -43.23 -9.70
N TYR A 716 -2.65 -42.09 -9.60
CA TYR A 716 -2.85 -41.34 -8.36
C TYR A 716 -4.27 -41.44 -7.82
N THR A 717 -5.15 -42.15 -8.52
CA THR A 717 -6.46 -42.57 -8.00
C THR A 717 -6.24 -43.79 -7.09
N PRO A 718 -6.68 -43.78 -5.81
CA PRO A 718 -6.47 -44.91 -4.93
C PRO A 718 -7.28 -46.13 -5.38
N GLU A 719 -6.59 -47.22 -5.73
CA GLU A 719 -7.23 -48.52 -5.97
C GLU A 719 -7.83 -49.06 -4.65
N TYR A 720 -9.15 -48.90 -4.51
CA TYR A 720 -9.91 -49.66 -3.52
C TYR A 720 -10.00 -51.12 -3.99
N ALA A 721 -9.19 -51.99 -3.40
CA ALA A 721 -9.33 -53.42 -3.60
C ALA A 721 -10.69 -53.90 -3.07
N ASP A 722 -11.51 -54.51 -3.93
CA ASP A 722 -12.79 -55.13 -3.57
C ASP A 722 -12.58 -56.36 -2.66
N THR A 723 -12.28 -56.11 -1.38
CA THR A 723 -12.27 -57.14 -0.35
C THR A 723 -13.71 -57.57 -0.08
N LEU A 724 -14.13 -58.64 -0.75
CA LEU A 724 -15.47 -59.21 -0.67
C LEU A 724 -15.67 -59.89 0.70
N VAL A 725 -15.98 -59.09 1.73
CA VAL A 725 -16.06 -59.55 3.12
C VAL A 725 -17.30 -60.41 3.35
N THR A 726 -17.13 -61.73 3.39
CA THR A 726 -18.19 -62.66 3.78
C THR A 726 -18.57 -62.42 5.26
N PRO A 727 -19.84 -62.10 5.58
CA PRO A 727 -20.24 -61.80 6.95
C PRO A 727 -19.97 -62.97 7.92
N GLY A 728 -19.14 -62.74 8.93
CA GLY A 728 -18.90 -63.68 10.04
C GLY A 728 -17.44 -64.14 10.24
N THR A 729 -16.50 -63.79 9.34
CA THR A 729 -15.07 -64.11 9.53
C THR A 729 -14.28 -62.85 9.89
N PRO A 730 -13.48 -62.83 10.97
CA PRO A 730 -12.58 -61.71 11.25
C PRO A 730 -11.43 -61.67 10.23
N ALA A 731 -11.08 -60.47 9.76
CA ALA A 731 -9.89 -60.27 8.95
C ALA A 731 -8.61 -60.43 9.80
N THR A 732 -7.54 -60.89 9.15
CA THR A 732 -6.16 -61.00 9.67
C THR A 732 -5.21 -60.28 8.73
#